data_AF-A0A0J5QDF0-F1
#
_entry.id   AF-A0A0J5QDF0-F1
#
_cell.length_a   1.000
_cell.length_b   1.000
_cell.length_c   1.000
_cell.angle_alpha   90.00
_cell.angle_beta   90.00
_cell.angle_gamma   90.00
#
_symmetry.space_group_name_H-M   'P 1'
#
loop_
_entity.id
_entity.type
_entity.pdbx_description
1 polymer ?
#
loop_
_entity_poly.entity_id
_entity_poly.type
_entity_poly.pdbx_seq_one_letter_code
_entity_poly.pdbx_strand_id
1 'polypeptide(L)'
;MIPVLRVFVFVFSVLLTGGAALAEERVALVIGNSDYQQFDTLENPRNDALDIAVALRGLGFTVTLETDVTKDRMDAVLRDFGNAAEEADVVLFFYAGHGFQADGRNYLVPADATIRSTADVTTQTADLSRVLNAMERSDGVKLVLLDACRDNPFGAALEQDPRLGKGLARVGTAANFLFAYATQPDNVAYDGTGRNSFFTEALLHHIYTPGQDIAQMMIGVRRDVLAATGGRQIPWENSSLTRRFQFDDGPQTISEESMLYQLAVNAGDPQLLTLYVDRYPAGSHIDEAVAHLQTGTQTRALNLADDADRLWELARRSRMRPLLEVYVERYPQGLNVDEAQRLLASIPRPEDALPGTICQRLATHPRDATAENPGVPFDRLSENALNAIRACSAAAARSPELPHYVALLARATAASGDLRQAVRLYRDAAGRGDLRAMVSLAQLYETGTGVEMDVQAAITLYRTAAEAGSHDAMINLAISLLEGTGGAADSAGAIALLKRASSEGSAKATYNLGVLAQNEQVDAPADALEYFTRAAHDGAREGYLAAAILLDEGRGIDRDPQGAANMLLRGAAEDRGEILGQLTDAADQWSRETIAAVQERLKDAGYYTSTVDGLPGRNFTAALVQWRNGGFVARVLVN
;
A
#
# COMPACT_ATOMS: atom_id res chain seq x y z
N MET A 1 -24.61 -80.90 -17.89
CA MET A 1 -23.53 -80.25 -17.09
C MET A 1 -23.49 -78.78 -17.45
N ILE A 2 -23.29 -77.94 -16.43
CA ILE A 2 -23.18 -76.47 -16.40
C ILE A 2 -24.53 -75.72 -16.25
N PRO A 3 -24.76 -75.06 -15.08
CA PRO A 3 -25.96 -74.30 -14.75
C PRO A 3 -25.84 -72.79 -15.01
N VAL A 4 -27.01 -72.16 -14.91
CA VAL A 4 -27.35 -70.73 -14.89
C VAL A 4 -26.40 -69.87 -14.03
N LEU A 5 -25.92 -68.73 -14.56
CA LEU A 5 -25.36 -67.64 -13.76
C LEU A 5 -26.11 -66.33 -14.06
N ARG A 6 -26.74 -65.79 -13.02
CA ARG A 6 -27.45 -64.51 -12.98
C ARG A 6 -26.45 -63.36 -13.01
N VAL A 7 -26.66 -62.39 -13.90
CA VAL A 7 -25.95 -61.10 -13.91
C VAL A 7 -26.64 -60.18 -12.90
N PHE A 8 -25.93 -59.83 -11.82
CA PHE A 8 -26.31 -58.74 -10.91
C PHE A 8 -25.66 -57.45 -11.42
N VAL A 9 -26.49 -56.48 -11.81
CA VAL A 9 -26.05 -55.10 -12.08
C VAL A 9 -25.98 -54.36 -10.75
N PHE A 10 -24.78 -54.04 -10.29
CA PHE A 10 -24.55 -53.15 -9.16
C PHE A 10 -24.53 -51.70 -9.67
N VAL A 11 -25.57 -50.92 -9.34
CA VAL A 11 -25.59 -49.47 -9.53
C VAL A 11 -24.85 -48.85 -8.35
N PHE A 12 -23.63 -48.36 -8.60
CA PHE A 12 -22.85 -47.61 -7.62
C PHE A 12 -23.34 -46.16 -7.62
N SER A 13 -24.16 -45.79 -6.63
CA SER A 13 -24.53 -44.39 -6.39
C SER A 13 -23.39 -43.72 -5.62
N VAL A 14 -22.60 -42.90 -6.31
CA VAL A 14 -21.60 -42.03 -5.69
C VAL A 14 -22.34 -40.87 -5.01
N LEU A 15 -22.44 -40.92 -3.68
CA LEU A 15 -22.82 -39.77 -2.86
C LEU A 15 -21.65 -38.78 -2.86
N LEU A 16 -21.77 -37.73 -3.67
CA LEU A 16 -20.96 -36.52 -3.57
C LEU A 16 -21.34 -35.78 -2.27
N THR A 17 -20.67 -36.09 -1.17
CA THR A 17 -20.60 -35.19 -0.02
C THR A 17 -19.58 -34.10 -0.36
N GLY A 18 -20.02 -33.07 -1.08
CA GLY A 18 -19.31 -31.81 -1.11
C GLY A 18 -19.37 -31.21 0.28
N GLY A 19 -18.28 -31.33 1.04
CA GLY A 19 -18.11 -30.52 2.25
C GLY A 19 -18.08 -29.07 1.79
N ALA A 20 -19.09 -28.29 2.19
CA ALA A 20 -18.92 -26.84 2.21
C ALA A 20 -17.70 -26.58 3.09
N ALA A 21 -16.65 -26.00 2.51
CA ALA A 21 -15.61 -25.37 3.31
C ALA A 21 -16.34 -24.37 4.22
N LEU A 22 -16.25 -24.54 5.55
CA LEU A 22 -16.81 -23.56 6.47
C LEU A 22 -16.06 -22.25 6.19
N ALA A 23 -16.81 -21.20 5.85
CA ALA A 23 -16.24 -19.87 5.67
C ALA A 23 -15.64 -19.40 7.00
N GLU A 24 -14.42 -18.86 6.97
CA GLU A 24 -13.73 -18.31 8.15
C GLU A 24 -14.61 -17.26 8.84
N GLU A 25 -14.86 -17.42 10.15
CA GLU A 25 -15.69 -16.48 10.89
C GLU A 25 -14.85 -15.28 11.37
N ARG A 26 -15.16 -14.10 10.82
CA ARG A 26 -14.43 -12.85 11.08
C ARG A 26 -15.32 -11.86 11.82
N VAL A 27 -14.92 -11.42 13.01
CA VAL A 27 -15.68 -10.46 13.83
C VAL A 27 -14.82 -9.24 14.14
N ALA A 28 -15.41 -8.04 14.05
CA ALA A 28 -14.74 -6.81 14.42
C ALA A 28 -15.59 -5.89 15.30
N LEU A 29 -14.94 -5.21 16.24
CA LEU A 29 -15.47 -4.05 16.95
C LEU A 29 -14.64 -2.82 16.57
N VAL A 30 -15.32 -1.80 16.07
CA VAL A 30 -14.72 -0.55 15.60
C VAL A 30 -15.36 0.61 16.36
N ILE A 31 -14.55 1.39 17.06
CA ILE A 31 -15.00 2.53 17.87
C ILE A 31 -14.26 3.79 17.43
N GLY A 32 -14.97 4.89 17.21
CA GLY A 32 -14.39 6.20 16.90
C GLY A 32 -15.02 7.31 17.73
N ASN A 33 -14.23 7.94 18.62
CA ASN A 33 -14.70 9.03 19.49
C ASN A 33 -14.04 10.36 19.09
N SER A 34 -14.87 11.30 18.65
CA SER A 34 -14.54 12.65 18.20
C SER A 34 -15.18 13.73 19.07
N ASP A 35 -16.48 13.63 19.38
CA ASP A 35 -17.27 14.66 20.04
C ASP A 35 -17.32 14.48 21.56
N TYR A 36 -16.22 14.88 22.22
CA TYR A 36 -16.08 14.79 23.67
C TYR A 36 -16.82 15.91 24.40
N GLN A 37 -17.57 15.58 25.46
CA GLN A 37 -18.33 16.56 26.23
C GLN A 37 -17.46 17.48 27.11
N GLN A 38 -16.27 17.03 27.48
CA GLN A 38 -15.38 17.70 28.45
C GLN A 38 -13.98 18.01 27.90
N PHE A 39 -13.67 17.55 26.69
CA PHE A 39 -12.36 17.68 26.05
C PHE A 39 -12.52 18.31 24.66
N ASP A 40 -11.41 18.71 24.06
CA ASP A 40 -11.43 19.23 22.69
C ASP A 40 -11.92 18.15 21.71
N THR A 41 -12.67 18.57 20.70
CA THR A 41 -13.15 17.68 19.65
C THR A 41 -11.98 17.21 18.79
N LEU A 42 -11.93 15.90 18.51
CA LEU A 42 -10.98 15.34 17.55
C LEU A 42 -11.62 15.28 16.15
N GLU A 43 -10.92 15.78 15.13
CA GLU A 43 -11.49 15.96 13.79
C GLU A 43 -11.81 14.62 13.09
N ASN A 44 -10.94 13.61 13.25
CA ASN A 44 -10.90 12.43 12.38
C ASN A 44 -11.40 11.08 12.97
N PRO A 45 -11.37 10.80 14.28
CA PRO A 45 -11.70 9.47 14.81
C PRO A 45 -13.04 8.87 14.36
N ARG A 46 -14.08 9.69 14.25
CA ARG A 46 -15.38 9.26 13.70
C ARG A 46 -15.25 8.82 12.24
N ASN A 47 -14.51 9.55 11.41
CA ASN A 47 -14.27 9.20 10.02
C ASN A 47 -13.41 7.94 9.91
N ASP A 48 -12.36 7.83 10.72
CA ASP A 48 -11.46 6.68 10.78
C ASP A 48 -12.26 5.39 11.04
N ALA A 49 -13.10 5.40 12.07
CA ALA A 49 -13.95 4.28 12.44
C ALA A 49 -14.99 3.94 11.35
N LEU A 50 -15.63 4.94 10.74
CA LEU A 50 -16.57 4.71 9.64
C LEU A 50 -15.89 4.03 8.45
N ASP A 51 -14.75 4.55 8.02
CA ASP A 51 -14.06 4.12 6.80
C ASP A 51 -13.42 2.72 6.99
N ILE A 52 -12.88 2.43 8.18
CA ILE A 52 -12.41 1.08 8.57
C ILE A 52 -13.57 0.09 8.66
N ALA A 53 -14.70 0.48 9.23
CA ALA A 53 -15.86 -0.41 9.31
C ALA A 53 -16.46 -0.74 7.93
N VAL A 54 -16.44 0.20 6.99
CA VAL A 54 -16.79 -0.09 5.58
C VAL A 54 -15.79 -1.08 5.00
N ALA A 55 -14.48 -0.84 5.18
CA ALA A 55 -13.45 -1.69 4.61
C ALA A 55 -13.53 -3.14 5.10
N LEU A 56 -13.62 -3.33 6.43
CA LEU A 56 -13.70 -4.64 7.06
C LEU A 56 -14.96 -5.42 6.65
N ARG A 57 -16.11 -4.76 6.49
CA ARG A 57 -17.32 -5.43 5.97
C ARG A 57 -17.10 -5.97 4.56
N GLY A 58 -16.46 -5.20 3.69
CA GLY A 58 -16.09 -5.65 2.35
C GLY A 58 -15.11 -6.83 2.34
N LEU A 59 -14.34 -7.00 3.41
CA LEU A 59 -13.39 -8.10 3.63
C LEU A 59 -13.99 -9.27 4.42
N GLY A 60 -15.33 -9.33 4.53
CA GLY A 60 -16.05 -10.44 5.14
C GLY A 60 -16.18 -10.39 6.66
N PHE A 61 -15.83 -9.28 7.32
CA PHE A 61 -16.03 -9.15 8.76
C PHE A 61 -17.49 -8.81 9.11
N THR A 62 -17.99 -9.46 10.16
CA THR A 62 -19.15 -8.97 10.90
C THR A 62 -18.72 -7.82 11.81
N VAL A 63 -19.03 -6.58 11.42
CA VAL A 63 -18.54 -5.36 12.10
C VAL A 63 -19.60 -4.71 12.97
N THR A 64 -19.32 -4.63 14.28
CA THR A 64 -19.99 -3.72 15.21
C THR A 64 -19.28 -2.37 15.20
N LEU A 65 -19.99 -1.30 14.85
CA LEU A 65 -19.45 0.05 14.73
C LEU A 65 -20.16 0.99 15.72
N GLU A 66 -19.39 1.68 16.54
CA GLU A 66 -19.88 2.70 17.46
C GLU A 66 -19.10 4.02 17.25
N THR A 67 -19.78 5.15 17.37
CA THR A 67 -19.15 6.48 17.31
C THR A 67 -19.60 7.35 18.47
N ASP A 68 -18.69 8.12 19.05
CA ASP A 68 -18.95 8.99 20.21
C ASP A 68 -19.65 8.26 21.35
N VAL A 69 -19.08 7.10 21.70
CA VAL A 69 -19.69 6.14 22.61
C VAL A 69 -19.63 6.65 24.06
N THR A 70 -20.75 6.55 24.77
CA THR A 70 -20.81 6.83 26.21
C THR A 70 -20.22 5.70 27.03
N LYS A 71 -19.84 5.96 28.28
CA LYS A 71 -19.21 4.97 29.17
C LYS A 71 -20.05 3.70 29.33
N ASP A 72 -21.36 3.84 29.56
CA ASP A 72 -22.27 2.72 29.75
C ASP A 72 -22.43 1.89 28.47
N ARG A 73 -22.53 2.57 27.31
CA ARG A 73 -22.60 1.90 26.01
C ARG A 73 -21.29 1.20 25.66
N MET A 74 -20.16 1.84 25.96
CA MET A 74 -18.83 1.27 25.74
C MET A 74 -18.63 0.00 26.56
N ASP A 75 -18.99 0.01 27.84
CA ASP A 75 -18.94 -1.19 28.68
C ASP A 75 -19.86 -2.31 28.17
N ALA A 76 -21.03 -1.97 27.63
CA ALA A 76 -21.95 -2.95 27.05
C ALA A 76 -21.38 -3.56 25.76
N VAL A 77 -20.94 -2.74 24.81
CA VAL A 77 -20.44 -3.22 23.52
C VAL A 77 -19.15 -4.02 23.67
N LEU A 78 -18.27 -3.67 24.61
CA LEU A 78 -17.07 -4.45 24.91
C LEU A 78 -17.41 -5.84 25.46
N ARG A 79 -18.48 -5.97 26.27
CA ARG A 79 -18.95 -7.29 26.74
C ARG A 79 -19.55 -8.10 25.59
N ASP A 80 -20.40 -7.48 24.77
CA ASP A 80 -21.06 -8.15 23.65
C ASP A 80 -20.04 -8.63 22.61
N PHE A 81 -19.04 -7.80 22.28
CA PHE A 81 -17.92 -8.17 21.43
C PHE A 81 -17.10 -9.32 22.02
N GLY A 82 -16.87 -9.31 23.33
CA GLY A 82 -16.18 -10.40 24.00
C GLY A 82 -16.87 -11.76 23.84
N ASN A 83 -18.21 -11.79 23.83
CA ASN A 83 -18.97 -13.01 23.58
C ASN A 83 -18.90 -13.43 22.11
N ALA A 84 -19.00 -12.49 21.18
CA ALA A 84 -18.91 -12.76 19.74
C ALA A 84 -17.50 -13.23 19.32
N ALA A 85 -16.47 -12.83 20.07
CA ALA A 85 -15.09 -13.22 19.80
C ALA A 85 -14.82 -14.72 20.08
N GLU A 86 -15.53 -15.36 21.02
CA GLU A 86 -15.20 -16.71 21.51
C GLU A 86 -15.22 -17.78 20.39
N GLU A 87 -16.13 -17.65 19.42
CA GLU A 87 -16.30 -18.62 18.34
C GLU A 87 -15.62 -18.20 17.02
N ALA A 88 -15.09 -16.98 16.94
CA ALA A 88 -14.55 -16.42 15.71
C ALA A 88 -13.10 -16.87 15.43
N ASP A 89 -12.80 -17.16 14.17
CA ASP A 89 -11.47 -17.48 13.67
C ASP A 89 -10.54 -16.26 13.60
N VAL A 90 -11.12 -15.07 13.43
CA VAL A 90 -10.42 -13.79 13.39
C VAL A 90 -11.21 -12.75 14.19
N VAL A 91 -10.54 -12.12 15.15
CA VAL A 91 -11.12 -11.12 16.05
C VAL A 91 -10.34 -9.82 15.92
N LEU A 92 -11.00 -8.75 15.50
CA LEU A 92 -10.37 -7.44 15.31
C LEU A 92 -11.00 -6.37 16.21
N PHE A 93 -10.16 -5.66 16.97
CA PHE A 93 -10.57 -4.47 17.72
C PHE A 93 -9.86 -3.24 17.15
N PHE A 94 -10.63 -2.27 16.66
CA PHE A 94 -10.14 -0.97 16.21
C PHE A 94 -10.69 0.13 17.11
N TYR A 95 -9.81 1.04 17.55
CA TYR A 95 -10.20 2.21 18.32
C TYR A 95 -9.48 3.45 17.83
N ALA A 96 -10.24 4.51 17.55
CA ALA A 96 -9.75 5.86 17.31
C ALA A 96 -10.33 6.84 18.34
N GLY A 97 -9.49 7.72 18.89
CA GLY A 97 -9.88 8.73 19.90
C GLY A 97 -8.85 8.89 21.03
N HIS A 98 -9.22 9.55 22.12
CA HIS A 98 -8.33 9.69 23.27
C HIS A 98 -8.08 8.37 24.00
N GLY A 99 -6.83 8.11 24.36
CA GLY A 99 -6.43 6.98 25.21
C GLY A 99 -5.16 7.28 25.98
N PHE A 100 -5.03 6.75 27.19
CA PHE A 100 -3.89 7.03 28.06
C PHE A 100 -3.55 5.86 28.98
N GLN A 101 -2.37 5.94 29.60
CA GLN A 101 -1.87 4.95 30.55
C GLN A 101 -1.99 5.47 31.97
N ALA A 102 -2.50 4.64 32.87
CA ALA A 102 -2.43 4.86 34.31
C ALA A 102 -2.07 3.58 35.04
N ASP A 103 -1.10 3.63 35.95
CA ASP A 103 -0.64 2.48 36.76
C ASP A 103 -0.30 1.23 35.91
N GLY A 104 0.32 1.45 34.74
CA GLY A 104 0.72 0.37 33.82
C GLY A 104 -0.44 -0.27 33.03
N ARG A 105 -1.63 0.32 33.04
CA ARG A 105 -2.81 -0.13 32.29
C ARG A 105 -3.25 0.91 31.28
N ASN A 106 -3.85 0.43 30.18
CA ASN A 106 -4.35 1.25 29.09
C ASN A 106 -5.84 1.52 29.25
N TYR A 107 -6.21 2.78 29.13
CA TYR A 107 -7.59 3.24 29.24
C TYR A 107 -8.02 3.95 27.96
N LEU A 108 -9.19 3.59 27.48
CA LEU A 108 -9.88 4.24 26.37
C LEU A 108 -10.92 5.22 26.94
N VAL A 109 -11.06 6.40 26.32
CA VAL A 109 -11.87 7.49 26.85
C VAL A 109 -13.23 7.56 26.12
N PRO A 110 -14.34 7.28 26.80
CA PRO A 110 -15.69 7.53 26.28
C PRO A 110 -15.98 9.02 26.05
N ALA A 111 -16.92 9.32 25.17
CA ALA A 111 -17.27 10.68 24.79
C ALA A 111 -17.85 11.52 25.95
N ASP A 112 -18.49 10.88 26.93
CA ASP A 112 -19.09 11.51 28.12
C ASP A 112 -18.21 11.47 29.38
N ALA A 113 -16.96 11.00 29.25
CA ALA A 113 -16.07 10.82 30.38
C ALA A 113 -15.82 12.14 31.13
N THR A 114 -16.06 12.16 32.44
CA THR A 114 -15.77 13.31 33.30
C THR A 114 -14.66 12.98 34.30
N ILE A 115 -13.41 13.24 33.93
CA ILE A 115 -12.24 12.85 34.72
C ILE A 115 -11.67 14.09 35.44
N ARG A 116 -11.88 14.17 36.75
CA ARG A 116 -11.43 15.31 37.59
C ARG A 116 -10.29 14.93 38.53
N SER A 117 -10.10 13.64 38.76
CA SER A 117 -9.10 13.07 39.65
C SER A 117 -8.66 11.69 39.16
N THR A 118 -7.55 11.18 39.68
CA THR A 118 -7.08 9.82 39.37
C THR A 118 -8.03 8.72 39.82
N ALA A 119 -8.91 8.99 40.81
CA ALA A 119 -9.96 8.04 41.21
C ALA A 119 -11.03 7.86 40.12
N ASP A 120 -11.28 8.90 39.32
CA ASP A 120 -12.30 8.89 38.28
C ASP A 120 -11.88 8.01 37.09
N VAL A 121 -10.57 7.84 36.84
CA VAL A 121 -10.04 7.03 35.72
C VAL A 121 -10.74 5.68 35.65
N THR A 122 -10.74 4.91 36.73
CA THR A 122 -11.30 3.54 36.72
C THR A 122 -12.83 3.48 36.55
N THR A 123 -13.54 4.57 36.85
CA THR A 123 -15.01 4.61 36.79
C THR A 123 -15.54 5.32 35.54
N GLN A 124 -14.74 6.20 34.94
CA GLN A 124 -15.11 7.04 33.79
C GLN A 124 -14.47 6.60 32.48
N THR A 125 -13.57 5.61 32.50
CA THR A 125 -12.87 5.11 31.30
C THR A 125 -12.98 3.59 31.14
N ALA A 126 -12.75 3.09 29.94
CA ALA A 126 -12.75 1.66 29.66
C ALA A 126 -11.33 1.10 29.72
N ASP A 127 -11.10 0.13 30.59
CA ASP A 127 -9.82 -0.59 30.68
C ASP A 127 -9.67 -1.56 29.51
N LEU A 128 -8.65 -1.33 28.69
CA LEU A 128 -8.35 -2.14 27.50
C LEU A 128 -8.14 -3.61 27.86
N SER A 129 -7.56 -3.92 29.02
CA SER A 129 -7.32 -5.29 29.46
C SER A 129 -8.59 -6.15 29.52
N ARG A 130 -9.77 -5.55 29.71
CA ARG A 130 -11.05 -6.29 29.67
C ARG A 130 -11.35 -6.82 28.27
N VAL A 131 -11.07 -6.02 27.24
CA VAL A 131 -11.24 -6.38 25.84
C VAL A 131 -10.27 -7.49 25.48
N LEU A 132 -9.02 -7.35 25.89
CA LEU A 132 -7.95 -8.29 25.60
C LEU A 132 -8.22 -9.66 26.22
N ASN A 133 -8.62 -9.69 27.49
CA ASN A 133 -8.98 -10.93 28.18
C ASN A 133 -10.20 -11.62 27.54
N ALA A 134 -11.08 -10.86 26.88
CA ALA A 134 -12.21 -11.42 26.15
C ALA A 134 -11.74 -12.00 24.80
N MET A 135 -10.92 -11.26 24.05
CA MET A 135 -10.30 -11.74 22.82
C MET A 135 -9.44 -12.99 23.05
N GLU A 136 -8.72 -13.09 24.18
CA GLU A 136 -7.89 -14.24 24.55
C GLU A 136 -8.65 -15.57 24.59
N ARG A 137 -9.98 -15.56 24.74
CA ARG A 137 -10.82 -16.76 24.75
C ARG A 137 -10.97 -17.40 23.37
N SER A 138 -10.76 -16.62 22.31
CA SER A 138 -10.69 -17.13 20.94
C SER A 138 -9.35 -17.82 20.69
N ASP A 139 -9.38 -18.99 20.06
CA ASP A 139 -8.16 -19.64 19.53
C ASP A 139 -7.67 -18.98 18.21
N GLY A 140 -8.48 -18.06 17.66
CA GLY A 140 -8.29 -17.36 16.40
C GLY A 140 -7.11 -16.36 16.35
N VAL A 141 -6.97 -15.67 15.21
CA VAL A 141 -6.06 -14.52 15.07
C VAL A 141 -6.72 -13.32 15.74
N LYS A 142 -5.95 -12.60 16.58
CA LYS A 142 -6.44 -11.46 17.35
C LYS A 142 -5.68 -10.20 16.96
N LEU A 143 -6.39 -9.25 16.37
CA LEU A 143 -5.84 -8.01 15.85
C LEU A 143 -6.33 -6.83 16.69
N VAL A 144 -5.42 -6.02 17.20
CA VAL A 144 -5.74 -4.83 18.00
C VAL A 144 -5.07 -3.63 17.35
N LEU A 145 -5.86 -2.75 16.74
CA LEU A 145 -5.41 -1.59 15.98
C LEU A 145 -5.84 -0.32 16.71
N LEU A 146 -4.88 0.44 17.23
CA LEU A 146 -5.14 1.60 18.09
C LEU A 146 -4.64 2.88 17.42
N ASP A 147 -5.59 3.66 16.93
CA ASP A 147 -5.41 5.00 16.37
C ASP A 147 -5.76 6.07 17.41
N ALA A 148 -5.15 5.92 18.58
CA ALA A 148 -5.42 6.79 19.71
C ALA A 148 -4.31 7.81 19.92
N CYS A 149 -4.71 9.08 20.11
CA CYS A 149 -3.81 10.09 20.62
C CYS A 149 -3.30 9.65 21.99
N ARG A 150 -1.98 9.48 22.10
CA ARG A 150 -1.26 9.15 23.34
C ARG A 150 -1.11 10.35 24.28
N ASP A 151 -1.75 11.47 23.95
CA ASP A 151 -1.78 12.64 24.81
C ASP A 151 -2.77 12.46 25.94
N ASN A 152 -2.32 12.83 27.14
CA ASN A 152 -3.15 12.89 28.31
C ASN A 152 -4.12 14.08 28.14
N PRO A 153 -5.44 13.86 27.95
CA PRO A 153 -6.38 14.97 27.75
C PRO A 153 -6.64 15.76 29.05
N PHE A 154 -5.95 15.44 30.15
CA PHE A 154 -6.11 16.10 31.43
C PHE A 154 -5.20 17.33 31.50
N GLY A 155 -5.76 18.48 31.86
CA GLY A 155 -5.00 19.72 32.01
C GLY A 155 -3.81 19.59 32.98
N ALA A 156 -2.87 20.55 32.90
CA ALA A 156 -1.54 20.54 33.53
C ALA A 156 -1.45 20.18 35.03
N ALA A 157 -2.57 20.20 35.77
CA ALA A 157 -2.65 19.79 37.17
C ALA A 157 -2.61 18.26 37.36
N LEU A 158 -3.15 17.47 36.42
CA LEU A 158 -3.18 16.01 36.46
C LEU A 158 -1.95 15.40 35.76
N GLU A 159 -1.32 16.11 34.82
CA GLU A 159 -0.08 15.68 34.17
C GLU A 159 1.12 15.53 35.12
N GLN A 160 1.05 16.12 36.32
CA GLN A 160 2.12 16.04 37.33
C GLN A 160 2.03 14.79 38.21
N ASP A 161 0.97 13.97 38.10
CA ASP A 161 0.84 12.73 38.86
C ASP A 161 1.73 11.62 38.27
N PRO A 162 2.72 11.08 39.00
CA PRO A 162 3.63 10.04 38.49
C PRO A 162 2.95 8.74 38.04
N ARG A 163 1.68 8.53 38.44
CA ARG A 163 0.88 7.36 38.07
C ARG A 163 0.29 7.46 36.67
N LEU A 164 0.17 8.67 36.13
CA LEU A 164 -0.33 8.94 34.78
C LEU A 164 0.86 8.97 33.81
N GLY A 165 0.93 7.95 32.95
CA GLY A 165 1.97 7.84 31.93
C GLY A 165 1.58 8.60 30.65
N LYS A 166 2.59 9.01 29.86
CA LYS A 166 2.34 9.53 28.51
C LYS A 166 2.08 8.36 27.55
N GLY A 167 0.90 8.35 26.95
CA GLY A 167 0.50 7.35 25.97
C GLY A 167 0.07 6.00 26.51
N LEU A 168 0.21 4.92 25.73
CA LEU A 168 -0.23 3.57 26.08
C LEU A 168 0.93 2.66 26.54
N ALA A 169 0.69 1.87 27.58
CA ALA A 169 1.51 0.77 28.08
C ALA A 169 1.64 -0.37 27.08
N ARG A 170 2.75 -1.13 27.15
CA ARG A 170 2.93 -2.37 26.39
C ARG A 170 1.93 -3.43 26.84
N VAL A 171 1.33 -4.12 25.87
CA VAL A 171 0.34 -5.16 26.11
C VAL A 171 0.91 -6.56 25.84
N GLY A 172 0.76 -7.46 26.82
CA GLY A 172 0.64 -8.93 26.70
C GLY A 172 1.76 -9.76 26.06
N THR A 173 1.74 -11.07 26.33
CA THR A 173 2.54 -12.12 25.65
C THR A 173 1.69 -13.30 25.17
N ALA A 174 0.36 -13.16 25.18
CA ALA A 174 -0.57 -14.20 24.75
C ALA A 174 -0.35 -14.54 23.27
N ALA A 175 -0.55 -15.81 22.89
CA ALA A 175 -0.34 -16.27 21.52
C ALA A 175 -1.41 -15.73 20.55
N ASN A 176 -1.04 -15.61 19.28
CA ASN A 176 -1.93 -15.20 18.18
C ASN A 176 -2.45 -13.76 18.27
N PHE A 177 -1.70 -12.85 18.90
CA PHE A 177 -2.01 -11.42 18.89
C PHE A 177 -1.11 -10.65 17.93
N LEU A 178 -1.68 -9.64 17.29
CA LEU A 178 -0.95 -8.52 16.71
C LEU A 178 -1.54 -7.23 17.26
N PHE A 179 -0.70 -6.44 17.92
CA PHE A 179 -1.01 -5.09 18.37
C PHE A 179 -0.36 -4.11 17.43
N ALA A 180 -1.11 -3.18 16.85
CA ALA A 180 -0.59 -2.05 16.10
C ALA A 180 -1.07 -0.74 16.70
N TYR A 181 -0.16 0.21 16.82
CA TYR A 181 -0.38 1.56 17.35
C TYR A 181 -0.04 2.57 16.25
N ALA A 182 -0.81 3.65 16.17
CA ALA A 182 -0.58 4.72 15.21
C ALA A 182 0.78 5.42 15.34
N THR A 183 1.41 5.36 16.53
CA THR A 183 2.74 5.91 16.77
C THR A 183 3.53 5.10 17.81
N GLN A 184 4.84 5.32 17.84
CA GLN A 184 5.80 4.69 18.73
C GLN A 184 5.59 5.08 20.22
N PRO A 185 6.14 4.31 21.17
CA PRO A 185 6.17 4.68 22.59
C PRO A 185 6.56 6.14 22.84
N ASP A 186 5.91 6.74 23.85
CA ASP A 186 6.18 8.10 24.35
C ASP A 186 6.00 9.26 23.33
N ASN A 187 5.37 9.00 22.18
CA ASN A 187 5.07 9.98 21.15
C ASN A 187 3.56 10.13 20.92
N VAL A 188 3.16 11.19 20.22
CA VAL A 188 1.75 11.52 19.90
C VAL A 188 1.50 11.22 18.43
N ALA A 189 0.35 10.63 18.12
CA ALA A 189 -0.11 10.43 16.75
C ALA A 189 -0.70 11.76 16.23
N TYR A 190 -0.38 12.12 14.99
CA TYR A 190 -0.95 13.29 14.35
C TYR A 190 -2.30 12.92 13.78
N ASP A 191 -3.30 13.77 14.03
CA ASP A 191 -4.66 13.57 13.52
C ASP A 191 -4.73 13.60 12.00
N GLY A 192 -3.70 14.06 11.29
CA GLY A 192 -3.72 14.19 9.83
C GLY A 192 -4.23 15.56 9.37
N THR A 193 -4.29 15.75 8.06
CA THR A 193 -4.85 16.96 7.43
C THR A 193 -5.88 16.64 6.36
N GLY A 194 -6.15 15.35 6.17
CA GLY A 194 -7.20 14.81 5.33
C GLY A 194 -8.42 14.47 6.17
N ARG A 195 -9.24 13.57 5.63
CA ARG A 195 -10.46 13.07 6.28
C ARG A 195 -10.17 12.09 7.42
N ASN A 196 -9.10 11.34 7.28
CA ASN A 196 -8.68 10.29 8.20
C ASN A 196 -7.31 10.65 8.79
N SER A 197 -6.95 10.00 9.90
CA SER A 197 -5.59 10.07 10.42
C SER A 197 -4.58 9.47 9.44
N PHE A 198 -3.32 9.88 9.54
CA PHE A 198 -2.26 9.30 8.70
C PHE A 198 -2.17 7.77 8.87
N PHE A 199 -2.41 7.24 10.07
CA PHE A 199 -2.36 5.80 10.33
C PHE A 199 -3.52 5.07 9.68
N THR A 200 -4.75 5.57 9.86
CA THR A 200 -5.94 4.96 9.28
C THR A 200 -5.94 5.08 7.76
N GLU A 201 -5.53 6.22 7.22
CA GLU A 201 -5.35 6.43 5.79
C GLU A 201 -4.36 5.42 5.19
N ALA A 202 -3.17 5.29 5.78
CA ALA A 202 -2.19 4.30 5.35
C ALA A 202 -2.72 2.86 5.48
N LEU A 203 -3.43 2.51 6.56
CA LEU A 203 -4.03 1.19 6.74
C LEU A 203 -5.03 0.87 5.61
N LEU A 204 -5.92 1.81 5.29
CA LEU A 204 -6.91 1.66 4.23
C LEU A 204 -6.29 1.48 2.84
N HIS A 205 -5.09 2.01 2.58
CA HIS A 205 -4.37 1.81 1.32
C HIS A 205 -3.87 0.37 1.15
N HIS A 206 -3.50 -0.31 2.24
CA HIS A 206 -2.92 -1.65 2.16
C HIS A 206 -3.93 -2.78 2.43
N ILE A 207 -5.05 -2.50 3.10
CA ILE A 207 -5.97 -3.54 3.62
C ILE A 207 -6.61 -4.42 2.53
N TYR A 208 -6.70 -3.94 1.29
CA TYR A 208 -7.23 -4.69 0.16
C TYR A 208 -6.16 -5.32 -0.74
N THR A 209 -4.89 -5.34 -0.31
CA THR A 209 -3.81 -5.95 -1.09
C THR A 209 -3.92 -7.48 -1.03
N PRO A 210 -4.20 -8.17 -2.16
CA PRO A 210 -4.46 -9.61 -2.13
C PRO A 210 -3.22 -10.41 -1.79
N GLY A 211 -3.40 -11.44 -0.95
CA GLY A 211 -2.33 -12.31 -0.53
C GLY A 211 -1.24 -11.62 0.32
N GLN A 212 -1.42 -10.35 0.70
CA GLN A 212 -0.43 -9.64 1.50
C GLN A 212 -0.55 -10.06 2.97
N ASP A 213 0.53 -10.63 3.51
CA ASP A 213 0.60 -10.94 4.94
C ASP A 213 0.59 -9.66 5.77
N ILE A 214 -0.12 -9.68 6.91
CA ILE A 214 -0.28 -8.51 7.77
C ILE A 214 1.05 -7.93 8.27
N ALA A 215 2.10 -8.73 8.48
CA ALA A 215 3.41 -8.19 8.87
C ALA A 215 4.01 -7.33 7.75
N GLN A 216 3.88 -7.78 6.50
CA GLN A 216 4.30 -7.01 5.33
C GLN A 216 3.42 -5.79 5.11
N MET A 217 2.10 -5.92 5.31
CA MET A 217 1.15 -4.80 5.27
C MET A 217 1.57 -3.71 6.26
N MET A 218 1.92 -4.07 7.50
CA MET A 218 2.34 -3.11 8.52
C MET A 218 3.67 -2.41 8.21
N ILE A 219 4.58 -3.05 7.46
CA ILE A 219 5.78 -2.40 6.92
C ILE A 219 5.37 -1.28 5.94
N GLY A 220 4.44 -1.57 5.02
CA GLY A 220 3.86 -0.58 4.10
C GLY A 220 3.18 0.58 4.83
N VAL A 221 2.33 0.28 5.82
CA VAL A 221 1.65 1.29 6.65
C VAL A 221 2.67 2.20 7.34
N ARG A 222 3.71 1.62 7.96
CA ARG A 222 4.73 2.41 8.67
C ARG A 222 5.51 3.31 7.73
N ARG A 223 5.89 2.81 6.55
CA ARG A 223 6.58 3.58 5.51
C ARG A 223 5.75 4.79 5.10
N ASP A 224 4.47 4.58 4.83
CA ASP A 224 3.58 5.65 4.35
C ASP A 224 3.37 6.72 5.42
N VAL A 225 3.13 6.34 6.69
CA VAL A 225 3.01 7.29 7.81
C VAL A 225 4.31 8.04 8.08
N LEU A 226 5.46 7.34 8.08
CA LEU A 226 6.77 7.96 8.26
C LEU A 226 6.96 9.07 7.24
N ALA A 227 6.69 8.82 5.98
CA ALA A 227 6.87 9.84 4.99
C ALA A 227 5.79 10.93 5.05
N ALA A 228 4.51 10.60 5.22
CA ALA A 228 3.44 11.58 5.33
C ALA A 228 3.69 12.59 6.47
N THR A 229 4.32 12.14 7.56
CA THR A 229 4.65 12.97 8.72
C THR A 229 6.09 13.51 8.74
N GLY A 230 6.90 13.22 7.72
CA GLY A 230 8.31 13.63 7.68
C GLY A 230 9.15 13.01 8.80
N GLY A 231 8.86 11.76 9.16
CA GLY A 231 9.55 10.97 10.18
C GLY A 231 9.03 11.18 11.60
N ARG A 232 8.03 12.03 11.80
CA ARG A 232 7.57 12.42 13.15
C ARG A 232 6.62 11.42 13.80
N GLN A 233 5.98 10.59 12.99
CA GLN A 233 5.11 9.52 13.45
C GLN A 233 5.62 8.21 12.89
N ILE A 234 5.79 7.23 13.78
CA ILE A 234 6.27 5.90 13.41
C ILE A 234 5.27 4.90 13.97
N PRO A 235 4.38 4.32 13.15
CA PRO A 235 3.53 3.24 13.59
C PRO A 235 4.35 2.12 14.22
N TRP A 236 3.81 1.51 15.26
CA TRP A 236 4.51 0.50 16.04
C TRP A 236 3.64 -0.73 16.25
N GLU A 237 4.19 -1.91 16.04
CA GLU A 237 3.52 -3.18 16.27
C GLU A 237 4.28 -4.12 17.20
N ASN A 238 3.53 -5.01 17.85
CA ASN A 238 4.03 -6.14 18.62
C ASN A 238 3.21 -7.37 18.22
N SER A 239 3.89 -8.43 17.77
CA SER A 239 3.24 -9.62 17.22
C SER A 239 3.70 -10.89 17.95
N SER A 240 2.73 -11.73 18.28
CA SER A 240 2.86 -13.11 18.74
C SER A 240 2.10 -14.08 17.83
N LEU A 241 1.82 -13.66 16.58
CA LEU A 241 1.14 -14.49 15.58
C LEU A 241 1.93 -15.77 15.32
N THR A 242 1.26 -16.93 15.42
CA THR A 242 1.84 -18.24 15.07
C THR A 242 1.43 -18.73 13.69
N ARG A 243 0.49 -18.04 13.04
CA ARG A 243 0.02 -18.28 11.68
C ARG A 243 -0.01 -16.98 10.89
N ARG A 244 0.13 -17.09 9.56
CA ARG A 244 -0.03 -15.96 8.63
C ARG A 244 -1.49 -15.51 8.62
N PHE A 245 -1.70 -14.21 8.41
CA PHE A 245 -3.02 -13.63 8.25
C PHE A 245 -3.01 -12.66 7.08
N GLN A 246 -4.04 -12.73 6.26
CA GLN A 246 -4.26 -11.89 5.08
C GLN A 246 -5.69 -11.35 5.15
N PHE A 247 -5.85 -10.05 4.92
CA PHE A 247 -7.18 -9.44 4.86
C PHE A 247 -7.94 -9.89 3.62
N ASP A 248 -7.30 -9.84 2.45
CA ASP A 248 -7.79 -10.37 1.17
C ASP A 248 -6.99 -11.62 0.81
N ASP A 249 -7.63 -12.78 0.78
CA ASP A 249 -7.06 -14.09 0.44
C ASP A 249 -7.09 -14.37 -1.09
N GLY A 250 -7.54 -13.41 -1.88
CA GLY A 250 -7.56 -13.47 -3.33
C GLY A 250 -6.16 -13.67 -3.93
N PRO A 251 -6.07 -14.31 -5.11
CA PRO A 251 -4.80 -14.48 -5.79
C PRO A 251 -4.19 -13.12 -6.14
N GLN A 252 -2.86 -13.02 -6.01
CA GLN A 252 -2.13 -11.86 -6.51
C GLN A 252 -2.26 -11.78 -8.03
N THR A 253 -2.91 -10.72 -8.48
CA THR A 253 -3.06 -10.38 -9.90
C THR A 253 -2.11 -9.25 -10.27
N ILE A 254 -2.27 -8.73 -11.48
CA ILE A 254 -1.70 -7.46 -11.93
C ILE A 254 -2.14 -6.27 -11.06
N SER A 255 -1.38 -5.17 -11.14
CA SER A 255 -1.57 -3.93 -10.40
C SER A 255 -2.91 -3.24 -10.71
N GLU A 256 -3.38 -2.39 -9.79
CA GLU A 256 -4.59 -1.57 -9.99
C GLU A 256 -4.52 -0.74 -11.27
N GLU A 257 -3.33 -0.21 -11.57
CA GLU A 257 -3.04 0.54 -12.78
C GLU A 257 -3.34 -0.30 -14.03
N SER A 258 -2.70 -1.48 -14.11
CA SER A 258 -2.85 -2.38 -15.25
C SER A 258 -4.29 -2.87 -15.38
N MET A 259 -5.01 -3.05 -14.26
CA MET A 259 -6.41 -3.44 -14.26
C MET A 259 -7.32 -2.33 -14.77
N LEU A 260 -7.06 -1.07 -14.39
CA LEU A 260 -7.79 0.09 -14.91
C LEU A 260 -7.62 0.21 -16.42
N TYR A 261 -6.38 0.16 -16.91
CA TYR A 261 -6.11 0.23 -18.35
C TYR A 261 -6.87 -0.83 -19.13
N GLN A 262 -6.87 -2.07 -18.64
CA GLN A 262 -7.55 -3.17 -19.31
C GLN A 262 -9.07 -3.02 -19.32
N LEU A 263 -9.68 -2.63 -18.20
CA LEU A 263 -11.11 -2.32 -18.16
C LEU A 263 -11.44 -1.22 -19.17
N ALA A 264 -10.61 -0.18 -19.25
CA ALA A 264 -10.78 0.93 -20.16
C ALA A 264 -10.68 0.50 -21.65
N VAL A 265 -9.65 -0.27 -22.01
CA VAL A 265 -9.43 -0.72 -23.40
C VAL A 265 -10.44 -1.78 -23.83
N ASN A 266 -10.76 -2.75 -22.96
CA ASN A 266 -11.74 -3.79 -23.27
C ASN A 266 -13.15 -3.23 -23.46
N ALA A 267 -13.55 -2.28 -22.62
CA ALA A 267 -14.83 -1.58 -22.78
C ALA A 267 -14.82 -0.57 -23.95
N GLY A 268 -13.65 -0.23 -24.50
CA GLY A 268 -13.49 0.84 -25.48
C GLY A 268 -13.95 2.18 -24.92
N ASP A 269 -13.69 2.42 -23.64
CA ASP A 269 -14.33 3.47 -22.86
C ASP A 269 -13.44 4.72 -22.72
N PRO A 270 -13.80 5.84 -23.36
CA PRO A 270 -12.98 7.04 -23.31
C PRO A 270 -12.94 7.66 -21.91
N GLN A 271 -13.97 7.49 -21.06
CA GLN A 271 -13.96 8.04 -19.71
C GLN A 271 -12.96 7.30 -18.82
N LEU A 272 -12.95 5.96 -18.90
CA LEU A 272 -11.97 5.16 -18.16
C LEU A 272 -10.54 5.34 -18.69
N LEU A 273 -10.38 5.53 -20.00
CA LEU A 273 -9.06 5.85 -20.59
C LEU A 273 -8.55 7.22 -20.15
N THR A 274 -9.41 8.24 -20.13
CA THR A 274 -9.05 9.56 -19.58
C THR A 274 -8.69 9.46 -18.11
N LEU A 275 -9.48 8.73 -17.31
CA LEU A 275 -9.17 8.49 -15.91
C LEU A 275 -7.81 7.82 -15.73
N TYR A 276 -7.48 6.83 -16.57
CA TYR A 276 -6.17 6.18 -16.57
C TYR A 276 -5.04 7.17 -16.88
N VAL A 277 -5.16 7.98 -17.94
CA VAL A 277 -4.14 8.97 -18.34
C VAL A 277 -3.90 10.03 -17.27
N ASP A 278 -4.98 10.45 -16.61
CA ASP A 278 -4.92 11.44 -15.53
C ASP A 278 -4.30 10.84 -14.26
N ARG A 279 -4.64 9.59 -13.93
CA ARG A 279 -4.19 8.90 -12.72
C ARG A 279 -2.81 8.29 -12.85
N TYR A 280 -2.39 7.86 -14.03
CA TYR A 280 -1.11 7.20 -14.28
C TYR A 280 -0.36 7.90 -15.39
N PRO A 281 0.04 9.17 -15.17
CA PRO A 281 0.71 10.01 -16.17
C PRO A 281 2.07 9.47 -16.62
N ALA A 282 2.64 8.59 -15.79
CA ALA A 282 3.89 7.89 -15.97
C ALA A 282 3.66 6.36 -15.93
N GLY A 283 2.45 5.93 -16.25
CA GLY A 283 2.03 4.54 -16.19
C GLY A 283 2.74 3.63 -17.19
N SER A 284 2.56 2.32 -16.99
CA SER A 284 2.94 1.20 -17.84
C SER A 284 2.30 1.26 -19.22
N HIS A 285 1.05 1.70 -19.29
CA HIS A 285 0.22 1.65 -20.50
C HIS A 285 -0.14 3.05 -21.01
N ILE A 286 0.63 4.07 -20.61
CA ILE A 286 0.32 5.48 -20.92
C ILE A 286 0.36 5.78 -22.41
N ASP A 287 1.34 5.22 -23.12
CA ASP A 287 1.50 5.45 -24.56
C ASP A 287 0.35 4.79 -25.34
N GLU A 288 -0.04 3.58 -24.95
CA GLU A 288 -1.18 2.88 -25.53
C GLU A 288 -2.50 3.59 -25.22
N ALA A 289 -2.72 4.03 -23.98
CA ALA A 289 -3.93 4.74 -23.58
C ALA A 289 -4.10 6.06 -24.36
N VAL A 290 -3.01 6.83 -24.51
CA VAL A 290 -3.01 8.07 -25.30
C VAL A 290 -3.26 7.76 -26.78
N ALA A 291 -2.64 6.72 -27.34
CA ALA A 291 -2.88 6.29 -28.71
C ALA A 291 -4.35 5.89 -28.93
N HIS A 292 -4.97 5.18 -27.99
CA HIS A 292 -6.39 4.83 -28.04
C HIS A 292 -7.29 6.08 -28.06
N LEU A 293 -7.03 7.05 -27.19
CA LEU A 293 -7.78 8.31 -27.14
C LEU A 293 -7.63 9.14 -28.42
N GLN A 294 -6.47 9.11 -29.07
CA GLN A 294 -6.21 9.86 -30.30
C GLN A 294 -6.81 9.20 -31.54
N THR A 295 -6.75 7.88 -31.63
CA THR A 295 -7.11 7.13 -32.85
C THR A 295 -8.53 6.61 -32.85
N GLY A 296 -9.17 6.48 -31.67
CA GLY A 296 -10.48 5.83 -31.53
C GLY A 296 -10.45 4.34 -31.87
N THR A 297 -9.26 3.72 -31.89
CA THR A 297 -9.11 2.31 -32.25
C THR A 297 -9.78 1.44 -31.18
N GLN A 298 -10.78 0.66 -31.58
CA GLN A 298 -11.37 -0.38 -30.71
C GLN A 298 -10.63 -1.69 -30.93
N THR A 299 -9.97 -2.20 -29.89
CA THR A 299 -9.50 -3.59 -29.89
C THR A 299 -10.74 -4.48 -29.79
N ARG A 300 -10.90 -5.46 -30.68
CA ARG A 300 -12.07 -6.35 -30.67
C ARG A 300 -12.07 -7.16 -29.37
N ALA A 301 -12.92 -6.78 -28.43
CA ALA A 301 -13.03 -7.42 -27.12
C ALA A 301 -13.29 -8.92 -27.27
N LEU A 302 -12.50 -9.75 -26.60
CA LEU A 302 -12.93 -11.11 -26.26
C LEU A 302 -14.03 -10.93 -25.21
N ASN A 303 -15.26 -11.33 -25.53
CA ASN A 303 -16.34 -11.41 -24.54
C ASN A 303 -15.90 -12.36 -23.42
N LEU A 304 -15.32 -11.79 -22.37
CA LEU A 304 -14.94 -12.46 -21.13
C LEU A 304 -15.79 -11.81 -20.04
N ALA A 305 -16.88 -12.47 -19.62
CA ALA A 305 -17.59 -12.13 -18.40
C ALA A 305 -16.60 -12.06 -17.21
N ASP A 306 -16.66 -11.18 -16.20
CA ASP A 306 -17.64 -10.22 -15.68
C ASP A 306 -17.03 -8.81 -15.53
N ASP A 307 -17.33 -7.87 -16.44
CA ASP A 307 -16.83 -6.49 -16.32
C ASP A 307 -17.35 -5.77 -15.06
N ALA A 308 -18.52 -6.18 -14.55
CA ALA A 308 -19.10 -5.64 -13.32
C ALA A 308 -18.25 -5.98 -12.10
N ASP A 309 -17.87 -7.25 -11.94
CA ASP A 309 -17.10 -7.70 -10.78
C ASP A 309 -15.67 -7.16 -10.83
N ARG A 310 -15.04 -7.12 -12.01
CA ARG A 310 -13.71 -6.52 -12.18
C ARG A 310 -13.71 -5.01 -11.89
N LEU A 311 -14.72 -4.29 -12.39
CA LEU A 311 -14.84 -2.86 -12.10
C LEU A 311 -15.10 -2.63 -10.61
N TRP A 312 -15.93 -3.46 -9.97
CA TRP A 312 -16.16 -3.39 -8.54
C TRP A 312 -14.88 -3.64 -7.74
N GLU A 313 -14.16 -4.73 -8.01
CA GLU A 313 -12.90 -5.06 -7.34
C GLU A 313 -11.90 -3.92 -7.47
N LEU A 314 -11.74 -3.35 -8.66
CA LEU A 314 -10.88 -2.20 -8.87
C LEU A 314 -11.36 -0.98 -8.07
N ALA A 315 -12.65 -0.62 -8.16
CA ALA A 315 -13.21 0.53 -7.48
C ALA A 315 -13.11 0.44 -5.96
N ARG A 316 -13.28 -0.76 -5.41
CA ARG A 316 -13.15 -1.06 -3.98
C ARG A 316 -11.70 -0.96 -3.51
N ARG A 317 -10.78 -1.60 -4.23
CA ARG A 317 -9.34 -1.61 -3.90
C ARG A 317 -8.73 -0.21 -3.96
N SER A 318 -8.92 0.45 -5.10
CA SER A 318 -8.33 1.76 -5.34
C SER A 318 -9.05 2.88 -4.56
N ARG A 319 -10.25 2.59 -4.02
CA ARG A 319 -11.16 3.56 -3.38
C ARG A 319 -11.31 4.86 -4.18
N MET A 320 -11.30 4.76 -5.50
CA MET A 320 -11.31 5.94 -6.37
C MET A 320 -12.75 6.38 -6.60
N ARG A 321 -13.09 7.58 -6.11
CA ARG A 321 -14.40 8.20 -6.33
C ARG A 321 -14.87 8.10 -7.80
N PRO A 322 -14.06 8.44 -8.83
CA PRO A 322 -14.48 8.29 -10.22
C PRO A 322 -14.86 6.87 -10.61
N LEU A 323 -14.16 5.83 -10.12
CA LEU A 323 -14.51 4.45 -10.41
C LEU A 323 -15.77 3.98 -9.70
N LEU A 324 -15.97 4.43 -8.46
CA LEU A 324 -17.19 4.15 -7.71
C LEU A 324 -18.40 4.84 -8.35
N GLU A 325 -18.24 6.07 -8.82
CA GLU A 325 -19.27 6.80 -9.59
C GLU A 325 -19.62 6.04 -10.88
N VAL A 326 -18.60 5.62 -11.65
CA VAL A 326 -18.79 4.81 -12.86
C VAL A 326 -19.49 3.48 -12.55
N TYR A 327 -19.12 2.80 -11.45
CA TYR A 327 -19.75 1.54 -11.04
C TYR A 327 -21.22 1.74 -10.66
N VAL A 328 -21.52 2.71 -9.79
CA VAL A 328 -22.89 3.00 -9.33
C VAL A 328 -23.78 3.44 -10.48
N GLU A 329 -23.25 4.23 -11.44
CA GLU A 329 -23.98 4.66 -12.62
C GLU A 329 -24.31 3.49 -13.57
N ARG A 330 -23.34 2.59 -13.81
CA ARG A 330 -23.52 1.45 -14.73
C ARG A 330 -24.33 0.31 -14.13
N TYR A 331 -24.19 0.08 -12.83
CA TYR A 331 -24.77 -1.07 -12.14
C TYR A 331 -25.65 -0.63 -10.96
N PRO A 332 -26.72 0.16 -11.20
CA PRO A 332 -27.59 0.68 -10.14
C PRO A 332 -28.38 -0.41 -9.39
N GLN A 333 -28.42 -1.63 -9.92
CA GLN A 333 -29.01 -2.82 -9.30
C GLN A 333 -27.97 -3.95 -9.10
N GLY A 334 -26.69 -3.62 -9.19
CA GLY A 334 -25.59 -4.58 -9.01
C GLY A 334 -25.50 -5.06 -7.55
N LEU A 335 -24.96 -6.27 -7.36
CA LEU A 335 -24.83 -6.90 -6.04
C LEU A 335 -24.10 -6.02 -5.02
N ASN A 336 -23.14 -5.20 -5.46
CA ASN A 336 -22.29 -4.40 -4.59
C ASN A 336 -22.67 -2.90 -4.57
N VAL A 337 -23.81 -2.49 -5.16
CA VAL A 337 -24.16 -1.07 -5.27
C VAL A 337 -24.32 -0.37 -3.91
N ASP A 338 -24.89 -1.06 -2.92
CA ASP A 338 -25.07 -0.51 -1.56
C ASP A 338 -23.73 -0.32 -0.84
N GLU A 339 -22.74 -1.17 -1.11
CA GLU A 339 -21.38 -1.00 -0.59
C GLU A 339 -20.66 0.12 -1.34
N ALA A 340 -20.76 0.15 -2.66
CA ALA A 340 -20.18 1.20 -3.50
C ALA A 340 -20.70 2.60 -3.10
N GLN A 341 -21.99 2.73 -2.82
CA GLN A 341 -22.59 3.99 -2.34
C GLN A 341 -22.07 4.38 -0.95
N ARG A 342 -21.92 3.42 -0.03
CA ARG A 342 -21.35 3.68 1.30
C ARG A 342 -19.89 4.13 1.20
N LEU A 343 -19.08 3.45 0.39
CA LEU A 343 -17.69 3.82 0.14
C LEU A 343 -17.58 5.18 -0.55
N LEU A 344 -18.44 5.45 -1.54
CA LEU A 344 -18.51 6.74 -2.22
C LEU A 344 -18.88 7.88 -1.27
N ALA A 345 -19.80 7.66 -0.32
CA ALA A 345 -20.14 8.62 0.72
C ALA A 345 -19.00 8.84 1.74
N SER A 346 -18.11 7.86 1.86
CA SER A 346 -16.94 7.88 2.75
C SER A 346 -15.73 8.59 2.13
N ILE A 347 -15.73 8.92 0.84
CA ILE A 347 -14.59 9.61 0.21
C ILE A 347 -14.93 11.11 0.12
N PRO A 348 -14.03 12.05 0.50
CA PRO A 348 -14.29 13.48 0.32
C PRO A 348 -14.57 13.84 -1.14
N ARG A 349 -15.42 14.84 -1.37
CA ARG A 349 -15.62 15.36 -2.73
C ARG A 349 -14.48 16.32 -3.08
N PRO A 350 -14.08 16.43 -4.37
CA PRO A 350 -13.00 17.32 -4.78
C PRO A 350 -13.21 18.79 -4.39
N GLU A 351 -14.47 19.25 -4.35
CA GLU A 351 -14.84 20.59 -3.91
C GLU A 351 -14.65 20.83 -2.40
N ASP A 352 -14.66 19.75 -1.61
CA ASP A 352 -14.48 19.78 -0.17
C ASP A 352 -13.00 19.56 0.21
N ALA A 353 -12.10 19.43 -0.79
CA ALA A 353 -10.70 19.14 -0.58
C ALA A 353 -9.97 20.28 0.16
N LEU A 354 -9.29 19.93 1.25
CA LEU A 354 -8.49 20.85 2.02
C LEU A 354 -7.25 21.29 1.22
N PRO A 355 -6.67 22.47 1.50
CA PRO A 355 -5.47 22.94 0.80
C PRO A 355 -4.32 21.92 0.78
N GLY A 356 -4.16 21.13 1.84
CA GLY A 356 -3.18 20.04 1.93
C GLY A 356 -3.36 18.97 0.87
N THR A 357 -4.58 18.44 0.75
CA THR A 357 -4.95 17.46 -0.28
C THR A 357 -4.71 18.00 -1.70
N ILE A 358 -5.08 19.26 -1.94
CA ILE A 358 -4.85 19.91 -3.25
C ILE A 358 -3.35 20.07 -3.50
N CYS A 359 -2.57 20.47 -2.49
CA CYS A 359 -1.13 20.61 -2.60
C CYS A 359 -0.45 19.29 -2.96
N GLN A 360 -0.76 18.20 -2.25
CA GLN A 360 -0.21 16.87 -2.52
C GLN A 360 -0.57 16.41 -3.94
N ARG A 361 -1.84 16.52 -4.33
CA ARG A 361 -2.28 16.16 -5.68
C ARG A 361 -1.52 16.91 -6.77
N LEU A 362 -1.18 18.18 -6.54
CA LEU A 362 -0.52 19.02 -7.55
C LEU A 362 1.01 18.93 -7.53
N ALA A 363 1.62 18.68 -6.38
CA ALA A 363 3.05 18.87 -6.19
C ALA A 363 3.82 17.63 -5.72
N THR A 364 3.18 16.51 -5.40
CA THR A 364 3.90 15.29 -5.00
C THR A 364 4.76 14.72 -6.14
N HIS A 365 5.92 14.16 -5.82
CA HIS A 365 6.84 13.60 -6.80
C HIS A 365 6.37 12.20 -7.28
N PRO A 366 6.44 11.85 -8.58
CA PRO A 366 5.93 10.56 -9.07
C PRO A 366 6.65 9.31 -8.53
N ARG A 367 7.89 9.48 -8.08
CA ARG A 367 8.68 8.39 -7.47
C ARG A 367 8.69 8.44 -5.95
N ASP A 368 7.87 9.31 -5.35
CA ASP A 368 7.68 9.30 -3.92
C ASP A 368 6.92 8.01 -3.57
N ALA A 369 7.65 7.04 -3.00
CA ALA A 369 7.13 5.71 -2.67
C ALA A 369 6.01 5.74 -1.61
N THR A 370 5.70 6.92 -1.08
CA THR A 370 4.71 7.17 -0.03
C THR A 370 3.58 8.08 -0.49
N ALA A 371 3.56 8.41 -1.78
CA ALA A 371 2.55 9.27 -2.35
C ALA A 371 1.23 8.52 -2.53
N GLU A 372 0.18 9.00 -1.88
CA GLU A 372 -1.21 8.55 -2.05
C GLU A 372 -1.73 8.91 -3.45
N ASN A 373 -1.21 10.01 -3.98
CA ASN A 373 -1.44 10.48 -5.33
C ASN A 373 -0.33 9.96 -6.25
N PRO A 374 -0.56 9.79 -7.56
CA PRO A 374 0.45 9.28 -8.51
C PRO A 374 1.70 10.17 -8.65
N GLY A 375 1.70 11.31 -7.96
CA GLY A 375 2.62 12.40 -8.17
C GLY A 375 2.43 13.05 -9.53
N VAL A 376 3.02 14.24 -9.67
CA VAL A 376 2.97 15.04 -10.90
C VAL A 376 4.37 15.13 -11.46
N PRO A 377 4.65 14.60 -12.66
CA PRO A 377 5.92 14.79 -13.36
C PRO A 377 6.34 16.27 -13.39
N PHE A 378 7.64 16.54 -13.34
CA PHE A 378 8.13 17.91 -13.12
C PHE A 378 7.72 18.87 -14.26
N ASP A 379 7.68 18.38 -15.49
CA ASP A 379 7.16 19.07 -16.68
C ASP A 379 5.69 19.47 -16.54
N ARG A 380 4.82 18.54 -16.13
CA ARG A 380 3.39 18.85 -15.87
C ARG A 380 3.20 19.78 -14.69
N LEU A 381 4.04 19.64 -13.66
CA LEU A 381 4.04 20.56 -12.54
C LEU A 381 4.46 21.97 -12.98
N SER A 382 5.44 22.10 -13.88
CA SER A 382 5.85 23.39 -14.45
C SER A 382 4.70 24.08 -15.20
N GLU A 383 3.87 23.33 -15.94
CA GLU A 383 2.69 23.87 -16.62
C GLU A 383 1.63 24.42 -15.66
N ASN A 384 1.54 23.86 -14.44
CA ASN A 384 0.52 24.22 -13.43
C ASN A 384 1.11 24.77 -12.12
N ALA A 385 2.34 25.32 -12.17
CA ALA A 385 3.11 25.64 -10.99
C ALA A 385 2.43 26.68 -10.08
N LEU A 386 1.73 27.68 -10.66
CA LEU A 386 1.07 28.74 -9.89
C LEU A 386 -0.07 28.22 -9.00
N ASN A 387 -0.86 27.27 -9.50
CA ASN A 387 -1.95 26.67 -8.71
C ASN A 387 -1.37 25.76 -7.62
N ALA A 388 -0.31 25.01 -7.95
CA ALA A 388 0.41 24.20 -6.97
C ALA A 388 1.01 25.06 -5.84
N ILE A 389 1.68 26.16 -6.18
CA ILE A 389 2.23 27.13 -5.21
C ILE A 389 1.13 27.70 -4.31
N ARG A 390 -0.02 28.10 -4.88
CA ARG A 390 -1.14 28.63 -4.10
C ARG A 390 -1.67 27.60 -3.11
N ALA A 391 -1.91 26.37 -3.57
CA ALA A 391 -2.42 25.30 -2.72
C ALA A 391 -1.41 24.94 -1.61
N CYS A 392 -0.14 24.74 -1.97
CA CYS A 392 0.91 24.39 -1.02
C CYS A 392 1.25 25.50 -0.04
N SER A 393 1.17 26.77 -0.45
CA SER A 393 1.31 27.90 0.47
C SER A 393 0.17 27.96 1.48
N ALA A 394 -1.07 27.68 1.05
CA ALA A 394 -2.22 27.63 1.95
C ALA A 394 -2.15 26.42 2.90
N ALA A 395 -1.69 25.26 2.42
CA ALA A 395 -1.45 24.08 3.23
C ALA A 395 -0.37 24.33 4.30
N ALA A 396 0.79 24.86 3.91
CA ALA A 396 1.89 25.18 4.83
C ALA A 396 1.50 26.23 5.88
N ALA A 397 0.61 27.18 5.53
CA ALA A 397 0.12 28.18 6.46
C ALA A 397 -0.89 27.61 7.48
N ARG A 398 -1.70 26.63 7.08
CA ARG A 398 -2.68 25.97 7.95
C ARG A 398 -2.05 24.91 8.86
N SER A 399 -0.98 24.29 8.40
CA SER A 399 -0.26 23.21 9.11
C SER A 399 1.22 23.56 9.29
N PRO A 400 1.56 24.61 10.05
CA PRO A 400 2.93 25.06 10.27
C PRO A 400 3.80 24.05 11.03
N GLU A 401 3.20 23.04 11.65
CA GLU A 401 3.87 21.90 12.27
C GLU A 401 4.37 20.89 11.23
N LEU A 402 3.78 20.79 10.03
CA LEU A 402 4.14 19.82 9.00
C LEU A 402 5.08 20.42 7.94
N PRO A 403 6.41 20.21 8.04
CA PRO A 403 7.36 20.74 7.05
C PRO A 403 7.19 20.13 5.65
N HIS A 404 6.46 19.02 5.53
CA HIS A 404 6.08 18.39 4.27
C HIS A 404 5.48 19.38 3.26
N TYR A 405 4.54 20.23 3.68
CA TYR A 405 3.92 21.19 2.77
C TYR A 405 4.88 22.28 2.32
N VAL A 406 5.89 22.59 3.12
CA VAL A 406 6.98 23.50 2.71
C VAL A 406 7.88 22.82 1.68
N ALA A 407 8.13 21.51 1.81
CA ALA A 407 8.87 20.74 0.80
C ALA A 407 8.12 20.67 -0.53
N LEU A 408 6.81 20.41 -0.50
CA LEU A 408 5.96 20.43 -1.71
C LEU A 408 5.88 21.83 -2.33
N LEU A 409 5.78 22.88 -1.50
CA LEU A 409 5.86 24.26 -1.96
C LEU A 409 7.21 24.56 -2.61
N ALA A 410 8.31 24.06 -2.06
CA ALA A 410 9.65 24.19 -2.64
C ALA A 410 9.72 23.53 -4.02
N ARG A 411 9.15 22.33 -4.17
CA ARG A 411 9.07 21.63 -5.46
C ARG A 411 8.25 22.41 -6.49
N ALA A 412 7.07 22.90 -6.12
CA ALA A 412 6.23 23.72 -6.99
C ALA A 412 6.91 25.04 -7.38
N THR A 413 7.65 25.65 -6.46
CA THR A 413 8.43 26.88 -6.70
C THR A 413 9.64 26.63 -7.62
N ALA A 414 10.29 25.47 -7.48
CA ALA A 414 11.35 25.07 -8.40
C ALA A 414 10.81 24.90 -9.83
N ALA A 415 9.63 24.28 -9.96
CA ALA A 415 8.96 24.06 -11.23
C ALA A 415 8.50 25.35 -11.91
N SER A 416 8.24 26.43 -11.15
CA SER A 416 7.98 27.77 -11.72
C SER A 416 9.25 28.50 -12.14
N GLY A 417 10.44 27.92 -11.93
CA GLY A 417 11.74 28.50 -12.28
C GLY A 417 12.39 29.36 -11.19
N ASP A 418 11.75 29.57 -10.02
CA ASP A 418 12.37 30.33 -8.92
C ASP A 418 13.21 29.42 -8.02
N LEU A 419 14.33 28.95 -8.56
CA LEU A 419 15.25 28.05 -7.86
C LEU A 419 15.81 28.66 -6.58
N ARG A 420 15.98 29.99 -6.51
CA ARG A 420 16.50 30.64 -5.30
C ARG A 420 15.51 30.57 -4.15
N GLN A 421 14.22 30.80 -4.41
CA GLN A 421 13.19 30.63 -3.40
C GLN A 421 12.98 29.15 -3.06
N ALA A 422 12.99 28.26 -4.06
CA ALA A 422 12.86 26.82 -3.83
C ALA A 422 13.93 26.29 -2.88
N VAL A 423 15.21 26.66 -3.08
CA VAL A 423 16.32 26.28 -2.20
C VAL A 423 16.10 26.79 -0.77
N ARG A 424 15.60 28.03 -0.60
CA ARG A 424 15.27 28.56 0.74
C ARG A 424 14.20 27.71 1.43
N LEU A 425 13.15 27.35 0.71
CA LEU A 425 12.07 26.52 1.22
C LEU A 425 12.54 25.10 1.54
N TYR A 426 13.36 24.50 0.68
CA TYR A 426 13.95 23.19 0.96
C TYR A 426 14.86 23.23 2.20
N ARG A 427 15.66 24.29 2.38
CA ARG A 427 16.46 24.48 3.61
C ARG A 427 15.58 24.60 4.85
N ASP A 428 14.47 25.33 4.79
CA ASP A 428 13.52 25.44 5.91
C ASP A 428 12.90 24.08 6.25
N ALA A 429 12.34 23.39 5.25
CA ALA A 429 11.72 22.09 5.44
C ALA A 429 12.72 21.03 5.95
N ALA A 430 13.92 20.97 5.36
CA ALA A 430 14.99 20.08 5.80
C ALA A 430 15.46 20.39 7.23
N GLY A 431 15.62 21.67 7.58
CA GLY A 431 15.98 22.11 8.94
C GLY A 431 14.93 21.74 9.99
N ARG A 432 13.67 21.56 9.56
CA ARG A 432 12.53 21.14 10.40
C ARG A 432 12.29 19.63 10.38
N GLY A 433 13.16 18.86 9.74
CA GLY A 433 13.18 17.40 9.74
C GLY A 433 12.54 16.74 8.52
N ASP A 434 12.09 17.48 7.49
CA ASP A 434 11.48 16.84 6.32
C ASP A 434 12.51 16.08 5.47
N LEU A 435 12.35 14.76 5.42
CA LEU A 435 13.27 13.84 4.76
C LEU A 435 13.31 14.03 3.24
N ARG A 436 12.18 14.39 2.61
CA ARG A 436 12.12 14.63 1.16
C ARG A 436 12.84 15.90 0.79
N ALA A 437 12.72 16.94 1.61
CA ALA A 437 13.46 18.17 1.48
C ALA A 437 14.96 17.96 1.68
N MET A 438 15.37 17.12 2.64
CA MET A 438 16.79 16.75 2.81
C MET A 438 17.34 16.06 1.54
N VAL A 439 16.62 15.05 1.02
CA VAL A 439 17.01 14.34 -0.22
C VAL A 439 17.04 15.29 -1.42
N SER A 440 16.01 16.11 -1.59
CA SER A 440 15.92 17.07 -2.70
C SER A 440 17.04 18.13 -2.62
N LEU A 441 17.28 18.67 -1.42
CA LEU A 441 18.35 19.64 -1.20
C LEU A 441 19.73 19.02 -1.42
N ALA A 442 19.94 17.76 -1.03
CA ALA A 442 21.17 17.02 -1.30
C ALA A 442 21.41 16.90 -2.82
N GLN A 443 20.40 16.51 -3.60
CA GLN A 443 20.50 16.44 -5.06
C GLN A 443 20.81 17.81 -5.69
N LEU A 444 20.23 18.90 -5.18
CA LEU A 444 20.57 20.25 -5.63
C LEU A 444 22.03 20.60 -5.34
N TYR A 445 22.57 20.20 -4.18
CA TYR A 445 23.97 20.37 -3.85
C TYR A 445 24.92 19.47 -4.67
N GLU A 446 24.54 18.23 -4.98
CA GLU A 446 25.36 17.35 -5.84
C GLU A 446 25.45 17.88 -7.27
N THR A 447 24.35 18.43 -7.79
CA THR A 447 24.28 18.91 -9.18
C THR A 447 24.66 20.38 -9.36
N GLY A 448 24.69 21.17 -8.28
CA GLY A 448 24.85 22.62 -8.35
C GLY A 448 23.64 23.35 -8.97
N THR A 449 22.45 22.74 -8.93
CA THR A 449 21.24 23.32 -9.52
C THR A 449 20.65 24.39 -8.59
N GLY A 450 20.81 25.67 -8.94
CA GLY A 450 20.28 26.78 -8.15
C GLY A 450 21.05 27.09 -6.85
N VAL A 451 22.10 26.31 -6.55
CA VAL A 451 23.06 26.47 -5.44
C VAL A 451 24.47 26.19 -5.93
N GLU A 452 25.48 26.61 -5.17
CA GLU A 452 26.85 26.15 -5.40
C GLU A 452 26.93 24.64 -5.14
N MET A 453 27.68 23.93 -5.99
CA MET A 453 27.88 22.50 -5.87
C MET A 453 28.66 22.18 -4.58
N ASP A 454 28.09 21.32 -3.73
CA ASP A 454 28.68 20.92 -2.45
C ASP A 454 28.32 19.45 -2.14
N VAL A 455 29.13 18.54 -2.67
CA VAL A 455 28.95 17.09 -2.50
C VAL A 455 29.02 16.68 -1.01
N GLN A 456 29.83 17.37 -0.21
CA GLN A 456 29.98 17.01 1.21
C GLN A 456 28.73 17.38 2.02
N ALA A 457 28.12 18.53 1.71
CA ALA A 457 26.82 18.90 2.26
C ALA A 457 25.73 17.91 1.83
N ALA A 458 25.74 17.45 0.59
CA ALA A 458 24.79 16.45 0.11
C ALA A 458 24.91 15.11 0.85
N ILE A 459 26.12 14.57 1.01
CA ILE A 459 26.37 13.34 1.77
C ILE A 459 25.89 13.48 3.22
N THR A 460 26.08 14.66 3.82
CA THR A 460 25.63 14.94 5.18
C THR A 460 24.11 14.89 5.27
N LEU A 461 23.41 15.54 4.33
CA LEU A 461 21.95 15.51 4.25
C LEU A 461 21.41 14.10 4.01
N TYR A 462 22.01 13.34 3.09
CA TYR A 462 21.60 11.95 2.88
C TYR A 462 21.82 11.09 4.12
N ARG A 463 22.95 11.24 4.81
CA ARG A 463 23.21 10.48 6.05
C ARG A 463 22.18 10.81 7.12
N THR A 464 21.90 12.08 7.36
CA THR A 464 20.88 12.50 8.33
C THR A 464 19.50 11.97 7.96
N ALA A 465 19.10 12.05 6.69
CA ALA A 465 17.82 11.54 6.24
C ALA A 465 17.75 10.00 6.33
N ALA A 466 18.83 9.29 6.01
CA ALA A 466 18.93 7.83 6.11
C ALA A 466 18.87 7.35 7.57
N GLU A 467 19.53 8.05 8.50
CA GLU A 467 19.43 7.78 9.94
C GLU A 467 17.98 7.92 10.42
N ALA A 468 17.27 8.93 9.92
CA ALA A 468 15.86 9.18 10.18
C ALA A 468 14.87 8.30 9.38
N GLY A 469 15.36 7.30 8.63
CA GLY A 469 14.51 6.29 7.98
C GLY A 469 14.16 6.55 6.52
N SER A 470 14.78 7.52 5.85
CA SER A 470 14.55 7.77 4.42
C SER A 470 15.23 6.72 3.53
N HIS A 471 14.44 5.87 2.87
CA HIS A 471 14.96 4.87 1.92
C HIS A 471 15.60 5.51 0.70
N ASP A 472 15.04 6.60 0.17
CA ASP A 472 15.64 7.33 -0.95
C ASP A 472 17.01 7.89 -0.55
N ALA A 473 17.15 8.37 0.69
CA ALA A 473 18.45 8.81 1.19
C ALA A 473 19.43 7.65 1.39
N MET A 474 18.97 6.50 1.91
CA MET A 474 19.80 5.29 2.03
C MET A 474 20.31 4.82 0.66
N ILE A 475 19.44 4.81 -0.35
CA ILE A 475 19.79 4.41 -1.72
C ILE A 475 20.77 5.41 -2.34
N ASN A 476 20.46 6.71 -2.29
CA ASN A 476 21.35 7.74 -2.87
C ASN A 476 22.71 7.73 -2.17
N LEU A 477 22.75 7.63 -0.84
CA LEU A 477 24.00 7.50 -0.09
C LEU A 477 24.76 6.22 -0.44
N ALA A 478 24.08 5.09 -0.57
CA ALA A 478 24.71 3.84 -0.98
C ALA A 478 25.35 3.95 -2.36
N ILE A 479 24.68 4.62 -3.32
CA ILE A 479 25.24 4.90 -4.64
C ILE A 479 26.49 5.78 -4.52
N SER A 480 26.41 6.91 -3.79
CA SER A 480 27.58 7.79 -3.59
C SER A 480 28.76 7.03 -2.95
N LEU A 481 28.50 6.13 -2.00
CA LEU A 481 29.52 5.30 -1.36
C LEU A 481 30.10 4.22 -2.29
N LEU A 482 29.29 3.62 -3.17
CA LEU A 482 29.78 2.66 -4.17
C LEU A 482 30.69 3.34 -5.20
N GLU A 483 30.31 4.54 -5.62
CA GLU A 483 31.04 5.33 -6.63
C GLU A 483 32.28 6.07 -6.05
N GLY A 484 32.35 6.23 -4.72
CA GLY A 484 33.37 7.07 -4.09
C GLY A 484 33.11 8.58 -4.29
N THR A 485 31.87 8.97 -4.56
CA THR A 485 31.48 10.36 -4.72
C THR A 485 31.61 11.07 -3.37
N GLY A 486 32.42 12.14 -3.31
CA GLY A 486 32.67 12.93 -2.10
C GLY A 486 33.51 12.22 -1.01
N GLY A 487 34.24 11.15 -1.35
CA GLY A 487 35.08 10.44 -0.39
C GLY A 487 35.81 9.23 -0.98
N ALA A 488 36.23 8.30 -0.13
CA ALA A 488 36.67 6.98 -0.58
C ALA A 488 35.45 6.06 -0.76
N ALA A 489 35.52 5.14 -1.72
CA ALA A 489 34.47 4.14 -1.90
C ALA A 489 34.35 3.25 -0.66
N ASP A 490 33.12 2.94 -0.26
CA ASP A 490 32.77 2.09 0.87
C ASP A 490 31.61 1.15 0.49
N SER A 491 31.95 0.05 -0.19
CA SER A 491 30.98 -0.95 -0.60
C SER A 491 30.29 -1.64 0.58
N ALA A 492 30.99 -1.83 1.70
CA ALA A 492 30.42 -2.49 2.88
C ALA A 492 29.34 -1.61 3.53
N GLY A 493 29.61 -0.31 3.69
CA GLY A 493 28.64 0.66 4.17
C GLY A 493 27.45 0.81 3.24
N ALA A 494 27.67 0.83 1.92
CA ALA A 494 26.60 0.88 0.93
C ALA A 494 25.67 -0.35 1.00
N ILE A 495 26.24 -1.56 1.07
CA ILE A 495 25.46 -2.80 1.21
C ILE A 495 24.64 -2.79 2.50
N ALA A 496 25.21 -2.32 3.61
CA ALA A 496 24.49 -2.24 4.88
C ALA A 496 23.27 -1.29 4.80
N LEU A 497 23.42 -0.14 4.14
CA LEU A 497 22.32 0.79 3.89
C LEU A 497 21.22 0.15 3.02
N LEU A 498 21.60 -0.54 1.95
CA LEU A 498 20.65 -1.22 1.06
C LEU A 498 19.92 -2.37 1.76
N LYS A 499 20.61 -3.19 2.57
CA LYS A 499 19.98 -4.24 3.37
C LYS A 499 18.96 -3.67 4.37
N ARG A 500 19.30 -2.56 5.03
CA ARG A 500 18.36 -1.87 5.91
C ARG A 500 17.13 -1.37 5.14
N ALA A 501 17.32 -0.62 4.05
CA ALA A 501 16.22 -0.13 3.22
C ALA A 501 15.35 -1.28 2.67
N SER A 502 15.95 -2.39 2.23
CA SER A 502 15.21 -3.58 1.77
C SER A 502 14.39 -4.21 2.90
N SER A 503 14.96 -4.38 4.09
CA SER A 503 14.22 -4.94 5.25
C SER A 503 13.07 -4.05 5.71
N GLU A 504 13.15 -2.75 5.44
CA GLU A 504 12.10 -1.77 5.72
C GLU A 504 11.12 -1.60 4.55
N GLY A 505 11.18 -2.45 3.51
CA GLY A 505 10.20 -2.51 2.42
C GLY A 505 10.53 -1.69 1.17
N SER A 506 11.78 -1.26 0.98
CA SER A 506 12.20 -0.56 -0.25
C SER A 506 12.43 -1.54 -1.41
N ALA A 507 11.52 -1.54 -2.38
CA ALA A 507 11.64 -2.35 -3.59
C ALA A 507 12.90 -2.02 -4.41
N LYS A 508 13.24 -0.72 -4.54
CA LYS A 508 14.46 -0.28 -5.25
C LYS A 508 15.73 -0.72 -4.54
N ALA A 509 15.79 -0.66 -3.21
CA ALA A 509 16.95 -1.16 -2.49
C ALA A 509 17.09 -2.68 -2.64
N THR A 510 15.97 -3.39 -2.60
CA THR A 510 15.90 -4.84 -2.86
C THR A 510 16.42 -5.17 -4.27
N TYR A 511 16.00 -4.41 -5.29
CA TYR A 511 16.51 -4.55 -6.66
C TYR A 511 18.02 -4.31 -6.73
N ASN A 512 18.52 -3.22 -6.11
CA ASN A 512 19.94 -2.91 -6.09
C ASN A 512 20.76 -4.01 -5.40
N LEU A 513 20.25 -4.64 -4.34
CA LEU A 513 20.88 -5.83 -3.74
C LEU A 513 20.94 -7.00 -4.72
N GLY A 514 19.88 -7.24 -5.50
CA GLY A 514 19.87 -8.25 -6.57
C GLY A 514 20.96 -7.99 -7.61
N VAL A 515 21.14 -6.73 -8.04
CA VAL A 515 22.23 -6.34 -8.97
C VAL A 515 23.60 -6.59 -8.36
N LEU A 516 23.80 -6.24 -7.08
CA LEU A 516 25.05 -6.51 -6.38
C LEU A 516 25.31 -8.01 -6.22
N ALA A 517 24.27 -8.82 -5.96
CA ALA A 517 24.38 -10.26 -5.79
C ALA A 517 24.70 -10.98 -7.10
N GLN A 518 24.06 -10.56 -8.19
CA GLN A 518 24.37 -11.05 -9.54
C GLN A 518 25.84 -10.79 -9.93
N ASN A 519 26.43 -9.70 -9.41
CA ASN A 519 27.82 -9.31 -9.65
C ASN A 519 28.80 -9.85 -8.58
N GLU A 520 28.37 -10.78 -7.72
CA GLU A 520 29.18 -11.37 -6.64
C GLU A 520 29.74 -10.34 -5.64
N GLN A 521 29.06 -9.20 -5.49
CA GLN A 521 29.45 -8.13 -4.55
C GLN A 521 28.75 -8.27 -3.19
N VAL A 522 27.63 -8.99 -3.12
CA VAL A 522 26.90 -9.29 -1.89
C VAL A 522 26.20 -10.65 -1.99
N ASP A 523 26.18 -11.43 -0.91
CA ASP A 523 25.49 -12.73 -0.87
C ASP A 523 25.88 -13.65 -2.06
N ALA A 524 25.14 -14.72 -2.36
CA ALA A 524 25.43 -15.58 -3.52
C ALA A 524 24.65 -15.11 -4.76
N PRO A 525 25.16 -15.34 -5.99
CA PRO A 525 24.39 -15.09 -7.22
C PRO A 525 23.03 -15.79 -7.25
N ALA A 526 22.91 -16.94 -6.56
CA ALA A 526 21.64 -17.65 -6.41
C ALA A 526 20.57 -16.84 -5.65
N ASP A 527 20.99 -15.97 -4.73
CA ASP A 527 20.09 -15.11 -3.95
C ASP A 527 19.56 -13.93 -4.79
N ALA A 528 20.20 -13.60 -5.92
CA ALA A 528 19.79 -12.51 -6.81
C ALA A 528 18.37 -12.73 -7.37
N LEU A 529 18.00 -13.99 -7.66
CA LEU A 529 16.65 -14.32 -8.13
C LEU A 529 15.59 -13.97 -7.07
N GLU A 530 15.85 -14.28 -5.80
CA GLU A 530 14.94 -13.94 -4.71
C GLU A 530 14.80 -12.41 -4.58
N TYR A 531 15.93 -11.69 -4.61
CA TYR A 531 15.93 -10.23 -4.58
C TYR A 531 15.11 -9.63 -5.73
N PHE A 532 15.33 -10.07 -6.97
CA PHE A 532 14.59 -9.54 -8.12
C PHE A 532 13.11 -9.89 -8.08
N THR A 533 12.76 -11.11 -7.68
CA THR A 533 11.36 -11.54 -7.54
C THR A 533 10.63 -10.73 -6.47
N ARG A 534 11.27 -10.52 -5.30
CA ARG A 534 10.73 -9.69 -4.22
C ARG A 534 10.63 -8.23 -4.63
N ALA A 535 11.66 -7.69 -5.28
CA ALA A 535 11.65 -6.32 -5.78
C ALA A 535 10.50 -6.08 -6.77
N ALA A 536 10.27 -7.01 -7.70
CA ALA A 536 9.16 -6.95 -8.64
C ALA A 536 7.80 -6.99 -7.96
N HIS A 537 7.64 -7.91 -6.98
CA HIS A 537 6.44 -7.98 -6.13
C HIS A 537 6.19 -6.66 -5.38
N ASP A 538 7.24 -6.03 -4.87
CA ASP A 538 7.15 -4.79 -4.09
C ASP A 538 7.09 -3.52 -4.97
N GLY A 539 7.01 -3.67 -6.30
CA GLY A 539 6.75 -2.58 -7.25
C GLY A 539 7.94 -2.09 -8.09
N ALA A 540 9.14 -2.66 -7.92
CA ALA A 540 10.28 -2.42 -8.81
C ALA A 540 10.20 -3.36 -10.02
N ARG A 541 9.41 -2.95 -11.02
CA ARG A 541 9.05 -3.71 -12.23
C ARG A 541 10.27 -4.23 -13.00
N GLU A 542 11.40 -3.53 -12.92
CA GLU A 542 12.69 -3.92 -13.49
C GLU A 542 13.15 -5.30 -12.98
N GLY A 543 12.71 -5.68 -11.77
CA GLY A 543 12.95 -7.00 -11.20
C GLY A 543 12.40 -8.14 -12.05
N TYR A 544 11.31 -7.95 -12.79
CA TYR A 544 10.77 -9.00 -13.66
C TYR A 544 11.74 -9.38 -14.78
N LEU A 545 12.29 -8.38 -15.49
CA LEU A 545 13.26 -8.63 -16.55
C LEU A 545 14.54 -9.24 -15.99
N ALA A 546 15.05 -8.71 -14.87
CA ALA A 546 16.27 -9.22 -14.24
C ALA A 546 16.12 -10.67 -13.77
N ALA A 547 14.98 -11.03 -13.16
CA ALA A 547 14.65 -12.40 -12.79
C ALA A 547 14.53 -13.32 -14.02
N ALA A 548 13.85 -12.85 -15.08
CA ALA A 548 13.70 -13.60 -16.31
C ALA A 548 15.05 -13.95 -16.96
N ILE A 549 15.97 -12.99 -17.03
CA ILE A 549 17.32 -13.19 -17.57
C ILE A 549 18.06 -14.27 -16.77
N LEU A 550 18.03 -14.19 -15.43
CA LEU A 550 18.69 -15.20 -14.58
C LEU A 550 18.13 -16.61 -14.81
N LEU A 551 16.81 -16.73 -14.89
CA LEU A 551 16.11 -18.01 -15.11
C LEU A 551 16.38 -18.58 -16.51
N ASP A 552 16.47 -17.73 -17.54
CA ASP A 552 16.78 -18.16 -18.91
C ASP A 552 18.23 -18.63 -19.05
N GLU A 553 19.18 -17.85 -18.51
CA GLU A 553 20.61 -18.10 -18.64
C GLU A 553 21.13 -19.17 -17.66
N GLY A 554 20.51 -19.32 -16.49
CA GLY A 554 20.98 -20.23 -15.42
C GLY A 554 22.27 -19.74 -14.74
N ARG A 555 22.44 -18.43 -14.59
CA ARG A 555 23.62 -17.85 -13.93
C ARG A 555 23.54 -17.99 -12.41
N GLY A 556 24.23 -19.00 -11.87
CA GLY A 556 24.25 -19.25 -10.43
C GLY A 556 23.01 -20.00 -9.90
N ILE A 557 22.09 -20.38 -10.78
CA ILE A 557 20.88 -21.17 -10.52
C ILE A 557 20.64 -22.16 -11.67
N ASP A 558 19.77 -23.15 -11.46
CA ASP A 558 19.34 -24.02 -12.57
C ASP A 558 18.51 -23.23 -13.58
N ARG A 559 18.68 -23.52 -14.87
CA ARG A 559 17.86 -22.93 -15.93
C ARG A 559 16.40 -23.32 -15.73
N ASP A 560 15.52 -22.33 -15.79
CA ASP A 560 14.07 -22.51 -15.69
C ASP A 560 13.35 -21.64 -16.75
N PRO A 561 13.21 -22.15 -17.99
CA PRO A 561 12.51 -21.44 -19.05
C PRO A 561 11.03 -21.13 -18.74
N GLN A 562 10.38 -21.95 -17.92
CA GLN A 562 8.99 -21.74 -17.54
C GLN A 562 8.85 -20.60 -16.53
N GLY A 563 9.75 -20.54 -15.55
CA GLY A 563 9.89 -19.41 -14.65
C GLY A 563 10.24 -18.12 -15.40
N ALA A 564 11.19 -18.18 -16.34
CA ALA A 564 11.58 -17.04 -17.17
C ALA A 564 10.38 -16.50 -17.96
N ALA A 565 9.62 -17.38 -18.64
CA ALA A 565 8.41 -17.01 -19.35
C ALA A 565 7.33 -16.38 -18.44
N ASN A 566 7.19 -16.87 -17.20
CA ASN A 566 6.27 -16.27 -16.22
C ASN A 566 6.71 -14.85 -15.87
N MET A 567 7.98 -14.64 -15.54
CA MET A 567 8.52 -13.32 -15.22
C MET A 567 8.42 -12.35 -16.39
N LEU A 568 8.66 -12.82 -17.62
CA LEU A 568 8.50 -12.01 -18.84
C LEU A 568 7.06 -11.58 -19.05
N LEU A 569 6.09 -12.48 -18.90
CA LEU A 569 4.68 -12.12 -19.03
C LEU A 569 4.26 -11.15 -17.92
N ARG A 570 4.58 -11.42 -16.65
CA ARG A 570 4.29 -10.49 -15.55
C ARG A 570 4.92 -9.11 -15.76
N GLY A 571 6.15 -9.05 -16.23
CA GLY A 571 6.81 -7.79 -16.54
C GLY A 571 6.19 -7.09 -17.75
N ALA A 572 5.91 -7.81 -18.83
CA ALA A 572 5.20 -7.27 -20.01
C ALA A 572 3.75 -6.87 -19.71
N ALA A 573 3.20 -7.24 -18.55
CA ALA A 573 1.92 -6.73 -18.06
C ALA A 573 2.05 -5.39 -17.33
N GLU A 574 3.21 -5.13 -16.72
CA GLU A 574 3.42 -4.08 -15.74
C GLU A 574 4.42 -3.00 -16.18
N ASP A 575 5.17 -3.19 -17.25
CA ASP A 575 6.17 -2.23 -17.75
C ASP A 575 5.64 -1.35 -18.89
N ARG A 576 6.50 -0.46 -19.41
CA ARG A 576 6.20 0.43 -20.55
C ARG A 576 6.41 -0.20 -21.92
N GLY A 577 6.32 -1.53 -22.00
CA GLY A 577 6.58 -2.28 -23.23
C GLY A 577 8.05 -2.61 -23.46
N GLU A 578 8.92 -2.41 -22.46
CA GLU A 578 10.35 -2.77 -22.55
C GLU A 578 10.51 -4.26 -22.81
N ILE A 579 9.83 -5.10 -22.01
CA ILE A 579 9.81 -6.55 -22.13
C ILE A 579 9.03 -6.99 -23.37
N LEU A 580 8.00 -6.25 -23.78
CA LEU A 580 7.36 -6.50 -25.07
C LEU A 580 8.39 -6.34 -26.21
N GLY A 581 9.23 -5.31 -26.16
CA GLY A 581 10.38 -5.14 -27.06
C GLY A 581 11.39 -6.29 -26.95
N GLN A 582 11.70 -6.75 -25.73
CA GLN A 582 12.57 -7.92 -25.52
C GLN A 582 12.03 -9.21 -26.19
N LEU A 583 10.72 -9.43 -26.09
CA LEU A 583 10.04 -10.61 -26.66
C LEU A 583 9.78 -10.50 -28.16
N THR A 584 10.00 -9.33 -28.77
CA THR A 584 9.66 -9.08 -30.17
C THR A 584 10.86 -8.65 -30.99
N ASP A 585 11.48 -7.52 -30.64
CA ASP A 585 12.60 -6.91 -31.36
C ASP A 585 13.95 -7.55 -31.01
N ALA A 586 14.12 -8.01 -29.77
CA ALA A 586 15.34 -8.67 -29.26
C ALA A 586 15.11 -10.14 -28.89
N ALA A 587 14.12 -10.78 -29.50
CA ALA A 587 13.71 -12.14 -29.14
C ALA A 587 14.78 -13.22 -29.42
N ASP A 588 15.79 -12.90 -30.23
CA ASP A 588 16.96 -13.73 -30.48
C ASP A 588 17.94 -13.79 -29.29
N GLN A 589 17.80 -12.90 -28.31
CA GLN A 589 18.56 -12.92 -27.05
C GLN A 589 18.05 -13.94 -26.04
N TRP A 590 16.86 -14.49 -26.26
CA TRP A 590 16.22 -15.47 -25.37
C TRP A 590 16.41 -16.89 -25.88
N SER A 591 16.49 -17.86 -24.97
CA SER A 591 16.50 -19.26 -25.37
C SER A 591 15.20 -19.67 -26.07
N ARG A 592 15.31 -20.64 -26.99
CA ARG A 592 14.13 -21.19 -27.70
C ARG A 592 13.13 -21.79 -26.73
N GLU A 593 13.62 -22.40 -25.65
CA GLU A 593 12.78 -23.00 -24.61
C GLU A 593 11.95 -21.93 -23.90
N THR A 594 12.51 -20.75 -23.60
CA THR A 594 11.77 -19.65 -22.96
C THR A 594 10.74 -19.05 -23.90
N ILE A 595 11.10 -18.78 -25.16
CA ILE A 595 10.12 -18.31 -26.15
C ILE A 595 8.99 -19.33 -26.35
N ALA A 596 9.32 -20.63 -26.39
CA ALA A 596 8.32 -21.69 -26.51
C ALA A 596 7.38 -21.71 -25.28
N ALA A 597 7.91 -21.53 -24.08
CA ALA A 597 7.10 -21.45 -22.86
C ALA A 597 6.15 -20.22 -22.87
N VAL A 598 6.58 -19.06 -23.38
CA VAL A 598 5.69 -17.90 -23.56
C VAL A 598 4.60 -18.21 -24.59
N GLN A 599 4.96 -18.79 -25.74
CA GLN A 599 4.00 -19.20 -26.78
C GLN A 599 2.97 -20.21 -26.24
N GLU A 600 3.39 -21.18 -25.44
CA GLU A 600 2.53 -22.20 -24.81
C GLU A 600 1.51 -21.54 -23.88
N ARG A 601 1.97 -20.65 -22.98
CA ARG A 601 1.08 -19.90 -22.08
C ARG A 601 0.05 -19.05 -22.83
N LEU A 602 0.47 -18.34 -23.88
CA LEU A 602 -0.44 -17.57 -24.72
C LEU A 602 -1.43 -18.46 -25.49
N LYS A 603 -1.02 -19.68 -25.85
CA LYS A 603 -1.86 -20.65 -26.55
C LYS A 603 -2.93 -21.22 -25.63
N ASP A 604 -2.55 -21.63 -24.42
CA ASP A 604 -3.48 -22.12 -23.40
C ASP A 604 -4.50 -21.06 -22.99
N ALA A 605 -4.05 -19.80 -23.01
CA ALA A 605 -4.88 -18.62 -22.80
C ALA A 605 -5.86 -18.32 -23.95
N GLY A 606 -5.59 -18.83 -25.16
CA GLY A 606 -6.40 -18.60 -26.36
C GLY A 606 -5.95 -17.42 -27.24
N TYR A 607 -4.80 -16.80 -26.96
CA TYR A 607 -4.26 -15.68 -27.73
C TYR A 607 -3.33 -16.12 -28.87
N TYR A 608 -2.69 -17.28 -28.76
CA TYR A 608 -1.75 -17.79 -29.77
C TYR A 608 -2.25 -19.07 -30.44
N THR A 609 -2.53 -18.99 -31.74
CA THR A 609 -3.12 -20.11 -32.52
C THR A 609 -2.11 -20.86 -33.39
N SER A 610 -0.87 -20.36 -33.47
CA SER A 610 0.19 -20.97 -34.30
C SER A 610 0.88 -22.14 -33.57
N THR A 611 1.86 -22.74 -34.23
CA THR A 611 2.71 -23.78 -33.64
C THR A 611 3.59 -23.18 -32.54
N VAL A 612 3.76 -23.91 -31.44
CA VAL A 612 4.77 -23.61 -30.41
C VAL A 612 6.09 -24.15 -30.91
N ASP A 613 6.97 -23.27 -31.36
CA ASP A 613 8.24 -23.59 -32.02
C ASP A 613 9.45 -22.86 -31.42
N GLY A 614 9.22 -22.01 -30.41
CA GLY A 614 10.25 -21.20 -29.78
C GLY A 614 10.83 -20.13 -30.69
N LEU A 615 10.15 -19.79 -31.80
CA LEU A 615 10.58 -18.77 -32.73
C LEU A 615 9.69 -17.52 -32.62
N PRO A 616 10.29 -16.32 -32.50
CA PRO A 616 9.53 -15.10 -32.58
C PRO A 616 8.98 -14.88 -33.99
N GLY A 617 7.92 -14.08 -34.11
CA GLY A 617 7.34 -13.74 -35.40
C GLY A 617 6.06 -12.93 -35.28
N ARG A 618 5.52 -12.49 -36.42
CA ARG A 618 4.34 -11.60 -36.45
C ARG A 618 3.14 -12.12 -35.67
N ASN A 619 2.87 -13.43 -35.74
CA ASN A 619 1.76 -14.04 -35.00
C ASN A 619 2.02 -14.06 -33.50
N PHE A 620 3.28 -14.22 -33.07
CA PHE A 620 3.67 -14.17 -31.67
C PHE A 620 3.57 -12.74 -31.13
N THR A 621 4.10 -11.76 -31.87
CA THR A 621 3.94 -10.33 -31.55
C THR A 621 2.48 -9.93 -31.44
N ALA A 622 1.64 -10.32 -32.41
CA ALA A 622 0.22 -10.03 -32.39
C ALA A 622 -0.49 -10.65 -31.18
N ALA A 623 -0.16 -11.89 -30.82
CA ALA A 623 -0.70 -12.56 -29.65
C ALA A 623 -0.29 -11.87 -28.33
N LEU A 624 0.98 -11.45 -28.21
CA LEU A 624 1.47 -10.69 -27.05
C LEU A 624 0.77 -9.34 -26.89
N VAL A 625 0.66 -8.57 -27.99
CA VAL A 625 -0.04 -7.27 -27.98
C VAL A 625 -1.52 -7.46 -27.64
N GLN A 626 -2.17 -8.46 -28.24
CA GLN A 626 -3.57 -8.77 -27.95
C GLN A 626 -3.75 -9.21 -26.49
N TRP A 627 -2.82 -9.99 -25.94
CA TRP A 627 -2.87 -10.43 -24.55
C TRP A 627 -2.66 -9.28 -23.57
N ARG A 628 -1.64 -8.43 -23.76
CA ARG A 628 -1.37 -7.24 -22.93
C ARG A 628 -2.59 -6.31 -22.88
N ASN A 629 -3.26 -6.13 -24.02
CA ASN A 629 -4.41 -5.22 -24.15
C ASN A 629 -5.79 -5.85 -23.87
N GLY A 630 -5.89 -7.18 -23.82
CA GLY A 630 -7.17 -7.91 -23.95
C GLY A 630 -7.73 -8.51 -22.66
N GLY A 631 -7.36 -7.99 -21.48
CA GLY A 631 -7.84 -8.45 -20.18
C GLY A 631 -7.11 -9.70 -19.70
N PHE A 632 -6.26 -9.55 -18.67
CA PHE A 632 -5.50 -10.67 -18.11
C PHE A 632 -6.43 -11.82 -17.73
N VAL A 633 -6.03 -13.02 -18.14
CA VAL A 633 -6.58 -14.25 -17.57
C VAL A 633 -5.56 -14.75 -16.56
N ALA A 634 -5.91 -14.78 -15.28
CA ALA A 634 -4.97 -15.13 -14.20
C ALA A 634 -4.22 -16.46 -14.47
N ARG A 635 -4.88 -17.41 -15.15
CA ARG A 635 -4.31 -18.69 -15.61
C ARG A 635 -3.08 -18.59 -16.53
N VAL A 636 -2.79 -17.41 -17.10
CA VAL A 636 -1.56 -17.17 -17.89
C VAL A 636 -0.36 -16.91 -16.97
N LEU A 637 -0.62 -16.33 -15.79
CA LEU A 637 0.37 -15.86 -14.81
C LEU A 637 0.52 -16.78 -13.59
N VAL A 638 -0.42 -17.71 -13.43
CA VAL A 638 -0.48 -18.70 -12.34
C VAL A 638 -0.35 -20.10 -12.96
N ASN A 639 0.46 -20.97 -12.35
CA ASN A 639 0.62 -22.36 -12.75
C ASN A 639 -0.59 -23.21 -12.34
#